data_AF-A0A1T2Y7T5-F1
#
_entry.id   AF-A0A1T2Y7T5-F1
#
_cell.length_a   1.000
_cell.length_b   1.000
_cell.length_c   1.000
_cell.angle_alpha   90.00
_cell.angle_beta   90.00
_cell.angle_gamma   90.00
#
_symmetry.space_group_name_H-M   'P 1'
#
loop_
_entity.id
_entity.type
_entity.pdbx_description
1 polymer ?
#
loop_
_entity_poly.entity_id
_entity_poly.type
_entity_poly.pdbx_seq_one_letter_code
_entity_poly.pdbx_strand_id
1 'polypeptide(L)'
;RIVAVDYQVHRAEGPGPFVWATEQNVVSYAYDGNGRLISATNAVGESEVYRYDDQHVILERQLAGGASFFWEWERSGKAARCVRHWASFSQMDTRYAWGEDGHVTVHNADGSKEVYVHDQRARLVQRIDPDGAEHFKSYDDKGRLTVEQDPLGAVTAYQYDEAGRLVALFSGEDEPTSYEHDNGFVSVVRRGQAVWKYERNDQGDITRKTEPDGSVTEYSYSKHGLLTAAFFPDHSCHRLIWNERGQLIKEQLPNGCERRYRYDDLGRQVTREDERGELTLYRWDAVGRLLKLTQPGGTTREYNYNPYGKITAERDELDRVTRYEYADGLHLISRRINADGSQVKYRYDNARLLLTEIENEVGETYQLDYHPNGLIQQEIAFDGQRTAYLYDLNGNLQEKTEHGDDGSQLTTRYTRDHAGRLVRKTLPDGKTVDYAYDRQGNLLGVNDGHWALAYEYDQQNRLIAEHQGWGTLRYGYDACGQLKNLRLPDNNRLIFNHKKGGHLQTVELNGSVLTTHTFEAGREHQRGQGKLLSSYQYDSHGRLFNHGICDIEGALYRRHYTYDKTGNLTRLLDTRKGDHLYQYDPLARLTRADHSQDEQERFSHTPAGNVLMHDRPGPDIVAGNRLAIQGDHHYDYDAFGNLIRERRGREHRLITEYRYDCQHRLIGITRPDGKTASYRYDPFGRRISKTVDGKTTEFFWQGDKLIAEHHADRHRSYLYEPDSFRPLALLDGFGPKDTKPYHYQLDHLGTPQELTSPDGELVWSAHYKAYGKISRLDVGKIDNPLRFQGQYFDQESGLHYNRHRYYNPDVGRYLTPDPMKLAGGINAYQYVPNPTGWVDPLGLSTCPGENGCKPDAAVDGTTEKAKAYENEPFVPSASRRPTDFGSEEKLANHYEKHGAEFKSKTSHEYLLTARHVVDKGIPVHYSYRGGPRTGYVLLLGSNRSGQAKFAFAGTNQDRQITTLHTKSGKDFWRTINGNAADKTIRPHTE
;
A
#
# COMPACT_ATOMS: atom_id res chain seq x y z
N ARG A 1 44.25 15.51 -8.36
CA ARG A 1 43.11 14.56 -8.33
C ARG A 1 42.63 14.49 -6.89
N ILE A 2 41.34 14.60 -6.61
CA ILE A 2 40.84 14.56 -5.23
C ILE A 2 41.08 13.13 -4.70
N VAL A 3 42.06 12.98 -3.81
CA VAL A 3 42.48 11.67 -3.24
C VAL A 3 41.59 11.28 -2.07
N ALA A 4 40.95 12.26 -1.44
CA ALA A 4 39.89 12.03 -0.47
C ALA A 4 38.95 13.23 -0.35
N VAL A 5 37.74 12.98 0.14
CA VAL A 5 36.75 13.98 0.48
C VAL A 5 36.66 14.06 1.99
N ASP A 6 37.00 15.21 2.53
CA ASP A 6 36.87 15.51 3.94
C ASP A 6 35.60 16.33 4.17
N TYR A 7 34.86 15.97 5.20
CA TYR A 7 33.83 16.84 5.76
C TYR A 7 34.49 17.83 6.70
N GLN A 8 34.41 19.11 6.35
CA GLN A 8 35.00 20.20 7.12
C GLN A 8 33.92 21.14 7.63
N VAL A 9 34.07 21.62 8.86
CA VAL A 9 33.22 22.67 9.43
C VAL A 9 34.03 23.93 9.67
N HIS A 10 33.42 25.08 9.42
CA HIS A 10 34.01 26.39 9.69
C HIS A 10 33.61 26.83 11.11
N ARG A 11 34.56 26.82 12.06
CA ARG A 11 34.30 27.19 13.47
C ARG A 11 35.43 28.04 14.05
N ALA A 12 35.12 28.82 15.09
CA ALA A 12 36.13 29.60 15.81
C ALA A 12 36.89 28.71 16.82
N GLU A 13 38.23 28.75 16.78
CA GLU A 13 39.08 28.17 17.82
C GLU A 13 39.38 29.25 18.88
N GLY A 14 38.52 29.36 19.90
CA GLY A 14 38.62 30.39 20.94
C GLY A 14 38.22 31.80 20.44
N PRO A 15 38.78 32.90 20.98
CA PRO A 15 38.50 34.26 20.53
C PRO A 15 39.14 34.62 19.17
N GLY A 16 39.70 33.64 18.45
CA GLY A 16 40.33 33.81 17.14
C GLY A 16 39.35 33.79 15.95
N PRO A 17 39.86 33.95 14.72
CA PRO A 17 39.05 33.85 13.50
C PRO A 17 38.50 32.43 13.31
N PHE A 18 37.43 32.31 12.52
CA PHE A 18 36.93 31.01 12.09
C PHE A 18 37.95 30.32 11.19
N VAL A 19 38.16 29.03 11.42
CA VAL A 19 39.05 28.17 10.63
C VAL A 19 38.28 26.93 10.17
N TRP A 20 38.68 26.38 9.01
CA TRP A 20 38.16 25.11 8.53
C TRP A 20 38.81 23.97 9.30
N ALA A 21 38.01 23.18 10.01
CA ALA A 21 38.44 21.99 10.72
C ALA A 21 37.86 20.75 10.03
N THR A 22 38.71 19.76 9.70
CA THR A 22 38.25 18.46 9.22
C THR A 22 37.63 17.68 10.37
N GLU A 23 36.34 17.38 10.26
CA GLU A 23 35.62 16.52 11.21
C GLU A 23 35.82 15.04 10.85
N GLN A 24 35.79 14.73 9.55
CA GLN A 24 35.84 13.34 9.11
C GLN A 24 36.34 13.22 7.67
N ASN A 25 37.11 12.17 7.40
CA ASN A 25 37.27 11.67 6.04
C ASN A 25 35.99 10.91 5.64
N VAL A 26 35.32 11.33 4.58
CA VAL A 26 34.05 10.72 4.11
C VAL A 26 34.33 9.54 3.20
N VAL A 27 35.25 9.74 2.26
CA VAL A 27 35.62 8.75 1.25
C VAL A 27 37.02 9.07 0.70
N SER A 28 37.81 8.03 0.48
CA SER A 28 39.12 8.09 -0.16
C SER A 28 39.08 7.39 -1.51
N TYR A 29 39.78 7.94 -2.50
CA TYR A 29 39.82 7.45 -3.87
C TYR A 29 41.25 7.12 -4.28
N ALA A 30 41.47 5.88 -4.71
CA ALA A 30 42.73 5.47 -5.30
C ALA A 30 42.62 5.40 -6.83
N TYR A 31 43.73 5.72 -7.47
CA TYR A 31 43.78 5.92 -8.91
C TYR A 31 45.03 5.30 -9.51
N ASP A 32 44.95 4.77 -10.73
CA ASP A 32 46.13 4.29 -11.45
C ASP A 32 46.90 5.42 -12.17
N GLY A 33 48.03 5.05 -12.79
CA GLY A 33 48.89 5.99 -13.53
C GLY A 33 48.25 6.62 -14.76
N ASN A 34 47.17 6.03 -15.29
CA ASN A 34 46.43 6.52 -16.46
C ASN A 34 45.28 7.46 -16.10
N GLY A 35 45.08 7.75 -14.82
CA GLY A 35 43.98 8.60 -14.47
C GLY A 35 42.64 7.83 -14.41
N ARG A 36 42.59 6.55 -14.00
CA ARG A 36 41.32 5.80 -13.77
C ARG A 36 41.10 5.46 -12.29
N LEU A 37 39.86 5.43 -11.83
CA LEU A 37 39.49 5.13 -10.43
C LEU A 37 39.62 3.64 -10.16
N ILE A 38 40.53 3.20 -9.30
CA ILE A 38 40.77 1.77 -9.01
C ILE A 38 40.26 1.33 -7.64
N SER A 39 40.02 2.26 -6.71
CA SER A 39 39.39 1.97 -5.42
C SER A 39 38.63 3.17 -4.89
N ALA A 40 37.49 2.92 -4.24
CA ALA A 40 36.78 3.89 -3.42
C ALA A 40 36.55 3.30 -2.02
N THR A 41 37.10 3.92 -0.99
CA THR A 41 37.06 3.47 0.40
C THR A 41 36.27 4.44 1.24
N ASN A 42 35.23 3.97 1.93
CA ASN A 42 34.42 4.82 2.80
C ASN A 42 35.09 5.08 4.16
N ALA A 43 34.47 5.93 4.97
CA ALA A 43 35.00 6.37 6.26
C ALA A 43 35.24 5.26 7.31
N VAL A 44 34.66 4.08 7.14
CA VAL A 44 34.86 2.91 8.03
C VAL A 44 35.81 1.87 7.42
N GLY A 45 36.41 2.15 6.27
CA GLY A 45 37.42 1.29 5.62
C GLY A 45 36.86 0.28 4.61
N GLU A 46 35.55 0.27 4.37
CA GLU A 46 34.92 -0.62 3.39
C GLU A 46 35.20 -0.08 1.98
N SER A 47 35.64 -0.95 1.07
CA SER A 47 36.21 -0.54 -0.21
C SER A 47 35.61 -1.26 -1.42
N GLU A 48 35.28 -0.50 -2.46
CA GLU A 48 35.01 -1.05 -3.79
C GLU A 48 36.24 -0.95 -4.67
N VAL A 49 36.47 -1.94 -5.53
CA VAL A 49 37.64 -2.02 -6.42
C VAL A 49 37.18 -2.10 -7.88
N TYR A 50 37.91 -1.44 -8.77
CA TYR A 50 37.58 -1.33 -10.19
C TYR A 50 38.77 -1.72 -11.07
N ARG A 51 38.52 -2.44 -12.16
CA ARG A 51 39.51 -2.75 -13.21
C ARG A 51 39.00 -2.32 -14.57
N TYR A 52 39.92 -1.94 -15.46
CA TYR A 52 39.63 -1.43 -16.80
C TYR A 52 40.57 -2.06 -17.81
N ASP A 53 40.16 -2.06 -19.07
CA ASP A 53 41.02 -2.37 -20.20
C ASP A 53 41.84 -1.14 -20.64
N ASP A 54 42.70 -1.32 -21.64
CA ASP A 54 43.52 -0.23 -22.21
C ASP A 54 42.70 0.83 -22.98
N GLN A 55 41.42 0.56 -23.28
CA GLN A 55 40.49 1.50 -23.92
C GLN A 55 39.64 2.28 -22.91
N HIS A 56 39.93 2.14 -21.61
CA HIS A 56 39.26 2.80 -20.50
C HIS A 56 37.80 2.36 -20.25
N VAL A 57 37.37 1.19 -20.75
CA VAL A 57 36.09 0.60 -20.35
C VAL A 57 36.26 -0.29 -19.12
N ILE A 58 35.23 -0.35 -18.28
CA ILE A 58 35.26 -1.13 -17.04
C ILE A 58 35.22 -2.64 -17.35
N LEU A 59 36.12 -3.42 -16.75
CA LEU A 59 36.14 -4.88 -16.88
C LEU A 59 35.61 -5.57 -15.63
N GLU A 60 35.80 -4.95 -14.47
CA GLU A 60 35.42 -5.53 -13.19
C GLU A 60 35.09 -4.45 -12.18
N ARG A 61 34.08 -4.72 -11.36
CA ARG A 61 33.73 -3.97 -10.15
C ARG A 61 33.52 -4.98 -9.03
N GLN A 62 34.38 -4.95 -8.03
CA GLN A 62 34.21 -5.70 -6.80
C GLN A 62 33.62 -4.78 -5.74
N LEU A 63 32.45 -5.16 -5.21
CA LEU A 63 31.79 -4.44 -4.12
C LEU A 63 32.47 -4.74 -2.78
N ALA A 64 32.30 -3.85 -1.82
CA ALA A 64 32.90 -3.98 -0.49
C ALA A 64 32.47 -5.24 0.28
N GLY A 65 31.28 -5.78 -0.01
CA GLY A 65 30.80 -7.02 0.58
C GLY A 65 31.18 -8.30 -0.19
N GLY A 66 32.01 -8.20 -1.24
CA GLY A 66 32.66 -9.34 -1.89
C GLY A 66 32.14 -9.72 -3.29
N ALA A 67 30.92 -9.35 -3.67
CA ALA A 67 30.41 -9.64 -5.01
C ALA A 67 31.24 -8.89 -6.06
N SER A 68 31.60 -9.60 -7.12
CA SER A 68 32.29 -9.02 -8.28
C SER A 68 31.38 -9.10 -9.51
N PHE A 69 31.37 -8.02 -10.29
CA PHE A 69 30.65 -7.90 -11.56
C PHE A 69 31.67 -7.66 -12.65
N PHE A 70 31.45 -8.27 -13.80
CA PHE A 70 32.38 -8.29 -14.91
C PHE A 70 31.69 -7.91 -16.21
N TRP A 71 32.41 -7.23 -17.09
CA TRP A 71 31.90 -6.80 -18.38
C TRP A 71 32.84 -7.19 -19.52
N GLU A 72 32.24 -7.57 -20.63
CA GLU A 72 32.90 -7.75 -21.91
C GLU A 72 32.34 -6.72 -22.89
N TRP A 73 33.24 -6.08 -23.62
CA TRP A 73 32.92 -4.99 -24.54
C TRP A 73 33.39 -5.30 -25.95
N GLU A 74 32.70 -4.73 -26.92
CA GLU A 74 33.19 -4.62 -28.29
C GLU A 74 33.29 -3.15 -28.71
N ARG A 75 34.02 -2.90 -29.80
CA ARG A 75 34.31 -1.55 -30.33
C ARG A 75 35.07 -0.71 -29.29
N SER A 76 35.18 0.61 -29.53
CA SER A 76 35.91 1.52 -28.65
C SER A 76 35.34 2.94 -28.69
N GLY A 77 35.74 3.78 -27.73
CA GLY A 77 35.30 5.17 -27.63
C GLY A 77 33.77 5.29 -27.55
N LYS A 78 33.19 6.23 -28.31
CA LYS A 78 31.73 6.47 -28.34
C LYS A 78 30.92 5.32 -28.93
N ALA A 79 31.57 4.34 -29.57
CA ALA A 79 30.91 3.18 -30.17
C ALA A 79 30.98 1.92 -29.30
N ALA A 80 31.62 1.99 -28.13
CA ALA A 80 31.73 0.86 -27.21
C ALA A 80 30.35 0.35 -26.78
N ARG A 81 30.14 -0.96 -26.85
CA ARG A 81 28.89 -1.60 -26.42
C ARG A 81 29.20 -2.88 -25.63
N CYS A 82 28.49 -3.06 -24.53
CA CYS A 82 28.64 -4.23 -23.67
C CYS A 82 28.02 -5.45 -24.36
N VAL A 83 28.75 -6.55 -24.48
CA VAL A 83 28.26 -7.80 -25.10
C VAL A 83 27.98 -8.89 -24.07
N ARG A 84 28.54 -8.77 -22.87
CA ARG A 84 28.28 -9.68 -21.75
C ARG A 84 28.47 -8.98 -20.41
N HIS A 85 27.60 -9.30 -19.46
CA HIS A 85 27.67 -8.85 -18.08
C HIS A 85 27.39 -10.04 -17.15
N TRP A 86 28.34 -10.41 -16.30
CA TRP A 86 28.19 -11.55 -15.39
C TRP A 86 28.75 -11.22 -14.01
N ALA A 87 28.40 -12.03 -13.02
CA ALA A 87 28.87 -11.84 -11.64
C ALA A 87 29.74 -13.01 -11.15
N SER A 88 30.31 -12.86 -9.95
CA SER A 88 31.05 -13.92 -9.24
C SER A 88 30.15 -15.06 -8.75
N PHE A 89 28.83 -14.93 -8.90
CA PHE A 89 27.81 -15.93 -8.57
C PHE A 89 27.05 -16.34 -9.83
N SER A 90 26.62 -17.60 -9.90
CA SER A 90 26.17 -18.24 -11.15
C SER A 90 24.79 -17.78 -11.65
N GLN A 91 23.98 -17.15 -10.80
CA GLN A 91 22.63 -16.71 -11.15
C GLN A 91 22.63 -15.59 -12.21
N MET A 92 23.76 -14.88 -12.39
CA MET A 92 23.84 -13.71 -13.26
C MET A 92 24.91 -13.88 -14.36
N ASP A 93 24.44 -14.09 -15.59
CA ASP A 93 25.22 -14.05 -16.83
C ASP A 93 24.28 -13.59 -17.96
N THR A 94 24.42 -12.33 -18.36
CA THR A 94 23.59 -11.68 -19.37
C THR A 94 24.41 -11.40 -20.61
N ARG A 95 23.87 -11.67 -21.80
CA ARG A 95 24.51 -11.39 -23.09
C ARG A 95 23.67 -10.44 -23.93
N TYR A 96 24.33 -9.53 -24.62
CA TYR A 96 23.68 -8.52 -25.47
C TYR A 96 24.03 -8.76 -26.93
N ALA A 97 23.02 -8.98 -27.76
CA ALA A 97 23.14 -9.04 -29.21
C ALA A 97 22.63 -7.73 -29.81
N TRP A 98 23.55 -6.95 -30.37
CA TRP A 98 23.28 -5.62 -30.91
C TRP A 98 23.07 -5.64 -32.43
N GLY A 99 21.89 -5.21 -32.87
CA GLY A 99 21.54 -4.98 -34.26
C GLY A 99 22.08 -3.69 -34.85
N GLU A 100 22.04 -3.59 -36.19
CA GLU A 100 22.38 -2.35 -36.92
C GLU A 100 21.18 -1.41 -37.11
N ASP A 101 19.97 -1.88 -36.84
CA ASP A 101 18.68 -1.17 -36.98
C ASP A 101 18.16 -0.58 -35.65
N GLY A 102 18.95 -0.62 -34.59
CA GLY A 102 18.58 -0.13 -33.26
C GLY A 102 18.01 -1.19 -32.30
N HIS A 103 17.94 -2.47 -32.71
CA HIS A 103 17.55 -3.56 -31.81
C HIS A 103 18.67 -4.00 -30.86
N VAL A 104 18.31 -4.34 -29.64
CA VAL A 104 19.17 -5.00 -28.66
C VAL A 104 18.40 -6.19 -28.11
N THR A 105 18.90 -7.40 -28.34
CA THR A 105 18.37 -8.61 -27.70
C THR A 105 19.22 -8.93 -26.48
N VAL A 106 18.58 -8.97 -25.32
CA VAL A 106 19.18 -9.36 -24.05
C VAL A 106 18.88 -10.84 -23.82
N HIS A 107 19.91 -11.64 -23.58
CA HIS A 107 19.81 -13.05 -23.25
C HIS A 107 20.19 -13.22 -21.77
N ASN A 108 19.24 -13.68 -20.96
CA ASN A 108 19.45 -13.90 -19.54
C ASN A 108 20.01 -15.31 -19.25
N ALA A 109 20.52 -15.53 -18.04
CA ALA A 109 21.14 -16.78 -17.63
C ALA A 109 20.18 -17.98 -17.63
N ASP A 110 18.88 -17.74 -17.45
CA ASP A 110 17.80 -18.74 -17.53
C ASP A 110 17.35 -19.03 -18.97
N GLY A 111 17.97 -18.40 -19.98
CA GLY A 111 17.63 -18.54 -21.39
C GLY A 111 16.48 -17.65 -21.86
N SER A 112 15.84 -16.90 -20.95
CA SER A 112 14.83 -15.90 -21.31
C SER A 112 15.45 -14.75 -22.10
N LYS A 113 14.60 -14.04 -22.86
CA LYS A 113 15.04 -12.97 -23.77
C LYS A 113 14.18 -11.74 -23.63
N GLU A 114 14.82 -10.57 -23.71
CA GLU A 114 14.14 -9.28 -23.77
C GLU A 114 14.64 -8.53 -25.00
N VAL A 115 13.79 -7.71 -25.62
CA VAL A 115 14.18 -6.91 -26.80
C VAL A 115 13.89 -5.45 -26.55
N TYR A 116 14.87 -4.60 -26.84
CA TYR A 116 14.74 -3.15 -26.82
C TYR A 116 14.97 -2.62 -28.22
N VAL A 117 14.05 -1.82 -28.73
CA VAL A 117 14.17 -1.17 -30.04
C VAL A 117 14.26 0.32 -29.84
N HIS A 118 15.34 0.91 -30.35
CA HIS A 118 15.56 2.34 -30.31
C HIS A 118 15.41 2.95 -31.70
N ASP A 119 14.94 4.20 -31.77
CA ASP A 119 14.97 4.96 -33.01
C ASP A 119 16.37 5.50 -33.34
N GLN A 120 16.50 6.20 -34.46
CA GLN A 120 17.77 6.80 -34.92
C GLN A 120 18.35 7.86 -33.97
N ARG A 121 17.57 8.34 -33.00
CA ARG A 121 18.00 9.26 -31.94
C ARG A 121 18.26 8.54 -30.61
N ALA A 122 18.35 7.21 -30.63
CA ALA A 122 18.55 6.35 -29.48
C ALA A 122 17.43 6.45 -28.41
N ARG A 123 16.20 6.81 -28.81
CA ARG A 123 15.03 6.80 -27.92
C ARG A 123 14.35 5.43 -27.97
N LEU A 124 13.98 4.88 -26.81
CA LEU A 124 13.30 3.57 -26.72
C LEU A 124 11.88 3.66 -27.26
N VAL A 125 11.60 3.02 -28.41
CA VAL A 125 10.28 3.05 -29.06
C VAL A 125 9.48 1.75 -28.88
N GLN A 126 10.16 0.64 -28.59
CA GLN A 126 9.52 -0.64 -28.30
C GLN A 126 10.33 -1.42 -27.25
N ARG A 127 9.63 -2.06 -26.32
CA ARG A 127 10.19 -3.05 -25.39
C ARG A 127 9.39 -4.34 -25.51
N ILE A 128 10.07 -5.48 -25.59
CA ILE A 128 9.48 -6.81 -25.55
C ILE A 128 10.00 -7.54 -24.32
N ASP A 129 9.11 -7.86 -23.40
CA ASP A 129 9.41 -8.56 -22.15
C ASP A 129 9.62 -10.08 -22.38
N PRO A 130 10.14 -10.83 -21.39
CA PRO A 130 10.39 -12.27 -21.52
C PRO A 130 9.18 -13.14 -21.86
N ASP A 131 7.99 -12.67 -21.51
CA ASP A 131 6.70 -13.30 -21.78
C ASP A 131 6.10 -12.89 -23.14
N GLY A 132 6.79 -12.02 -23.89
CA GLY A 132 6.34 -11.48 -25.18
C GLY A 132 5.47 -10.24 -25.08
N ALA A 133 5.32 -9.63 -23.89
CA ALA A 133 4.57 -8.40 -23.74
C ALA A 133 5.26 -7.23 -24.48
N GLU A 134 4.54 -6.59 -25.41
CA GLU A 134 5.08 -5.51 -26.24
C GLU A 134 4.59 -4.14 -25.77
N HIS A 135 5.52 -3.29 -25.37
CA HIS A 135 5.26 -1.91 -24.97
C HIS A 135 5.73 -0.97 -26.07
N PHE A 136 4.92 0.02 -26.44
CA PHE A 136 5.28 0.99 -27.48
C PHE A 136 5.30 2.41 -26.95
N LYS A 137 6.25 3.21 -27.46
CA LYS A 137 6.38 4.64 -27.18
C LYS A 137 6.55 5.41 -28.47
N SER A 138 5.82 6.52 -28.58
CA SER A 138 6.00 7.48 -29.65
C SER A 138 6.46 8.82 -29.09
N TYR A 139 7.31 9.51 -29.84
CA TYR A 139 7.86 10.79 -29.47
C TYR A 139 7.60 11.80 -30.57
N ASP A 140 7.46 13.08 -30.21
CA ASP A 140 7.44 14.15 -31.19
C ASP A 140 8.86 14.51 -31.69
N ASP A 141 8.92 15.48 -32.61
CA ASP A 141 10.16 16.00 -33.20
C ASP A 141 11.12 16.60 -32.16
N LYS A 142 10.60 16.98 -30.98
CA LYS A 142 11.35 17.51 -29.83
C LYS A 142 11.76 16.43 -28.82
N GLY A 143 11.41 15.17 -29.03
CA GLY A 143 11.75 14.08 -28.09
C GLY A 143 10.83 13.93 -26.89
N ARG A 144 9.66 14.59 -26.89
CA ARG A 144 8.66 14.44 -25.82
C ARG A 144 7.77 13.24 -26.13
N LEU A 145 7.45 12.44 -25.11
CA LEU A 145 6.58 11.26 -25.22
C LEU A 145 5.16 11.71 -25.57
N THR A 146 4.61 11.31 -26.72
CA THR A 146 3.25 11.68 -27.15
C THR A 146 2.24 10.57 -26.96
N VAL A 147 2.69 9.32 -27.03
CA VAL A 147 1.84 8.13 -26.92
C VAL A 147 2.64 7.04 -26.21
N GLU A 148 2.00 6.39 -25.25
CA GLU A 148 2.41 5.11 -24.69
C GLU A 148 1.28 4.10 -24.93
N GLN A 149 1.64 2.92 -25.40
CA GLN A 149 0.71 1.81 -25.60
C GLN A 149 1.18 0.61 -24.82
N ASP A 150 0.29 0.05 -24.02
CA ASP A 150 0.55 -1.14 -23.23
C ASP A 150 0.43 -2.43 -24.08
N PRO A 151 0.92 -3.57 -23.56
CA PRO A 151 0.81 -4.89 -24.19
C PRO A 151 -0.60 -5.38 -24.55
N LEU A 152 -1.65 -4.85 -23.91
CA LEU A 152 -3.05 -5.16 -24.24
C LEU A 152 -3.69 -4.15 -25.22
N GLY A 153 -2.93 -3.13 -25.62
CA GLY A 153 -3.32 -2.12 -26.59
C GLY A 153 -4.00 -0.88 -26.01
N ALA A 154 -4.05 -0.71 -24.69
CA ALA A 154 -4.51 0.52 -24.08
C ALA A 154 -3.52 1.66 -24.39
N VAL A 155 -4.06 2.83 -24.71
CA VAL A 155 -3.26 3.98 -25.16
C VAL A 155 -3.39 5.12 -24.16
N THR A 156 -2.24 5.62 -23.70
CA THR A 156 -2.11 6.87 -22.97
C THR A 156 -1.49 7.92 -23.88
N ALA A 157 -2.17 9.05 -24.06
CA ALA A 157 -1.69 10.13 -24.93
C ALA A 157 -1.38 11.42 -24.15
N TYR A 158 -0.34 12.10 -24.58
CA TYR A 158 0.19 13.32 -23.96
C TYR A 158 0.17 14.46 -24.97
N GLN A 159 -0.35 15.61 -24.56
CA GLN A 159 -0.34 16.83 -25.37
C GLN A 159 0.46 17.90 -24.69
N TYR A 160 1.28 18.59 -25.47
CA TYR A 160 2.13 19.66 -25.00
C TYR A 160 1.86 20.96 -25.75
N ASP A 161 2.08 22.08 -25.08
CA ASP A 161 2.11 23.39 -25.73
C ASP A 161 3.42 23.63 -26.54
N GLU A 162 3.50 24.80 -27.18
CA GLU A 162 4.67 25.21 -27.96
C GLU A 162 5.94 25.33 -27.09
N ALA A 163 5.78 25.69 -25.82
CA ALA A 163 6.88 25.90 -24.87
C ALA A 163 7.46 24.60 -24.32
N GLY A 164 6.79 23.45 -24.45
CA GLY A 164 7.30 22.20 -23.89
C GLY A 164 6.39 21.53 -22.86
N ARG A 165 5.37 22.25 -22.37
CA ARG A 165 4.66 21.92 -21.12
C ARG A 165 3.45 21.05 -21.40
N LEU A 166 3.21 20.04 -20.55
CA LEU A 166 2.10 19.09 -20.69
C LEU A 166 0.76 19.81 -20.44
N VAL A 167 -0.13 19.93 -21.42
CA VAL A 167 -1.43 20.61 -21.28
C VAL A 167 -2.62 19.66 -21.18
N ALA A 168 -2.47 18.42 -21.64
CA ALA A 168 -3.49 17.39 -21.47
C ALA A 168 -2.90 15.97 -21.44
N LEU A 169 -3.53 15.12 -20.64
CA LEU A 169 -3.28 13.69 -20.51
C LEU A 169 -4.58 12.93 -20.76
N PHE A 170 -4.54 11.96 -21.67
CA PHE A 170 -5.67 11.10 -22.02
C PHE A 170 -5.34 9.67 -21.63
N SER A 171 -5.91 9.18 -20.52
CA SER A 171 -5.71 7.83 -20.00
C SER A 171 -6.70 6.83 -20.59
N GLY A 172 -6.77 6.77 -21.93
CA GLY A 172 -7.72 5.91 -22.63
C GLY A 172 -9.18 6.35 -22.47
N GLU A 173 -10.01 5.50 -21.87
CA GLU A 173 -11.46 5.72 -21.73
C GLU A 173 -11.85 6.60 -20.53
N ASP A 174 -10.89 6.85 -19.62
CA ASP A 174 -11.10 7.67 -18.43
C ASP A 174 -11.23 9.17 -18.74
N GLU A 175 -11.64 9.93 -17.74
CA GLU A 175 -11.76 11.38 -17.85
C GLU A 175 -10.37 12.01 -18.02
N PRO A 176 -10.13 12.79 -19.09
CA PRO A 176 -8.83 13.38 -19.36
C PRO A 176 -8.48 14.41 -18.28
N THR A 177 -7.19 14.55 -18.03
CA THR A 177 -6.66 15.57 -17.14
C THR A 177 -6.06 16.70 -17.97
N SER A 178 -6.43 17.94 -17.67
CA SER A 178 -5.87 19.12 -18.32
C SER A 178 -5.13 20.02 -17.34
N TYR A 179 -4.12 20.72 -17.86
CA TYR A 179 -3.20 21.51 -17.07
C TYR A 179 -3.08 22.92 -17.68
N GLU A 180 -3.30 23.93 -16.86
CA GLU A 180 -2.99 25.32 -17.19
C GLU A 180 -1.68 25.71 -16.51
N HIS A 181 -0.86 26.50 -17.20
CA HIS A 181 0.46 26.91 -16.71
C HIS A 181 0.55 28.41 -16.60
N ASP A 182 1.15 28.89 -15.52
CA ASP A 182 1.55 30.29 -15.33
C ASP A 182 3.04 30.34 -14.95
N ASN A 183 3.80 31.23 -15.60
CA ASN A 183 5.25 31.35 -15.46
C ASN A 183 6.03 30.02 -15.52
N GLY A 184 5.55 29.06 -16.32
CA GLY A 184 6.18 27.74 -16.47
C GLY A 184 5.72 26.68 -15.47
N PHE A 185 4.97 27.06 -14.43
CA PHE A 185 4.45 26.16 -13.41
C PHE A 185 2.97 25.84 -13.62
N VAL A 186 2.53 24.65 -13.20
CA VAL A 186 1.10 24.27 -13.23
C VAL A 186 0.29 25.14 -12.26
N SER A 187 -0.62 25.96 -12.76
CA SER A 187 -1.49 26.84 -11.97
C SER A 187 -2.89 26.27 -11.77
N VAL A 188 -3.39 25.48 -12.73
CA VAL A 188 -4.70 24.81 -12.64
C VAL A 188 -4.60 23.38 -13.15
N VAL A 189 -5.22 22.45 -12.42
CA VAL A 189 -5.46 21.08 -12.89
C VAL A 189 -6.96 20.86 -12.95
N ARG A 190 -7.45 20.25 -14.05
CA ARG A 190 -8.87 19.90 -14.18
C ARG A 190 -9.02 18.44 -14.56
N ARG A 191 -9.95 17.76 -13.91
CA ARG A 191 -10.38 16.40 -14.24
C ARG A 191 -11.89 16.31 -14.08
N GLY A 192 -12.62 16.22 -15.20
CA GLY A 192 -14.08 16.36 -15.19
C GLY A 192 -14.52 17.70 -14.59
N GLN A 193 -15.32 17.65 -13.52
CA GLN A 193 -15.77 18.85 -12.78
C GLN A 193 -14.80 19.30 -11.69
N ALA A 194 -13.84 18.47 -11.30
CA ALA A 194 -12.89 18.79 -10.24
C ALA A 194 -11.81 19.75 -10.76
N VAL A 195 -11.53 20.81 -9.99
CA VAL A 195 -10.57 21.85 -10.34
C VAL A 195 -9.67 22.15 -9.13
N TRP A 196 -8.37 21.93 -9.30
CA TRP A 196 -7.36 22.33 -8.33
C TRP A 196 -6.66 23.59 -8.82
N LYS A 197 -6.38 24.52 -7.91
CA LYS A 197 -5.64 25.76 -8.23
C LYS A 197 -4.43 25.91 -7.32
N TYR A 198 -3.36 26.45 -7.88
CA TYR A 198 -2.09 26.65 -7.20
C TYR A 198 -1.57 28.06 -7.47
N GLU A 199 -1.35 28.82 -6.41
CA GLU A 199 -0.66 30.11 -6.45
C GLU A 199 0.77 29.93 -5.94
N ARG A 200 1.72 30.71 -6.49
CA ARG A 200 3.15 30.57 -6.19
C ARG A 200 3.82 31.90 -5.92
N ASN A 201 4.95 31.85 -5.19
CA ASN A 201 5.88 32.97 -5.06
C ASN A 201 6.81 33.07 -6.30
N ASP A 202 7.65 34.11 -6.34
CA ASP A 202 8.64 34.33 -7.41
C ASP A 202 9.72 33.23 -7.51
N GLN A 203 9.90 32.42 -6.46
CA GLN A 203 10.82 31.28 -6.44
C GLN A 203 10.17 30.00 -6.99
N GLY A 204 8.86 29.99 -7.26
CA GLY A 204 8.10 28.85 -7.75
C GLY A 204 7.48 27.96 -6.66
N ASP A 205 7.62 28.34 -5.37
CA ASP A 205 7.01 27.59 -4.27
C ASP A 205 5.51 27.86 -4.19
N ILE A 206 4.71 26.82 -3.91
CA ILE A 206 3.25 26.93 -3.79
C ILE A 206 2.91 27.69 -2.50
N THR A 207 2.39 28.91 -2.61
CA THR A 207 1.92 29.71 -1.46
C THR A 207 0.47 29.45 -1.11
N ARG A 208 -0.32 28.93 -2.06
CA ARG A 208 -1.73 28.62 -1.86
C ARG A 208 -2.18 27.45 -2.72
N LYS A 209 -2.90 26.52 -2.12
CA LYS A 209 -3.59 25.42 -2.78
C LYS A 209 -5.08 25.56 -2.55
N THR A 210 -5.88 25.56 -3.62
CA THR A 210 -7.34 25.50 -3.55
C THR A 210 -7.83 24.16 -4.06
N GLU A 211 -8.59 23.45 -3.23
CA GLU A 211 -9.21 22.17 -3.56
C GLU A 211 -10.51 22.38 -4.37
N PRO A 212 -11.07 21.31 -4.99
CA PRO A 212 -12.27 21.44 -5.81
C PRO A 212 -13.53 21.90 -5.06
N ASP A 213 -13.60 21.76 -3.73
CA ASP A 213 -14.69 22.32 -2.90
C ASP A 213 -14.47 23.79 -2.50
N GLY A 214 -13.36 24.38 -2.91
CA GLY A 214 -12.97 25.74 -2.58
C GLY A 214 -12.25 25.90 -1.24
N SER A 215 -12.00 24.81 -0.51
CA SER A 215 -11.14 24.84 0.67
C SER A 215 -9.71 25.23 0.29
N VAL A 216 -9.02 25.94 1.19
CA VAL A 216 -7.73 26.56 0.92
C VAL A 216 -6.71 26.19 1.98
N THR A 217 -5.53 25.76 1.53
CA THR A 217 -4.33 25.63 2.36
C THR A 217 -3.29 26.64 1.89
N GLU A 218 -2.72 27.40 2.81
CA GLU A 218 -1.70 28.41 2.54
C GLU A 218 -0.35 28.01 3.12
N TYR A 219 0.72 28.40 2.44
CA TYR A 219 2.09 28.04 2.81
C TYR A 219 2.97 29.29 2.88
N SER A 220 3.91 29.27 3.82
CA SER A 220 4.94 30.31 3.97
C SER A 220 6.32 29.69 3.90
N TYR A 221 7.26 30.41 3.30
CA TYR A 221 8.62 29.96 3.09
C TYR A 221 9.62 30.99 3.63
N SER A 222 10.80 30.51 4.02
CA SER A 222 11.94 31.37 4.29
C SER A 222 12.53 31.93 2.99
N LYS A 223 13.44 32.91 3.09
CA LYS A 223 14.20 33.43 1.94
C LYS A 223 15.02 32.37 1.17
N HIS A 224 15.24 31.21 1.79
CA HIS A 224 15.98 30.08 1.23
C HIS A 224 15.06 28.96 0.70
N GLY A 225 13.76 29.21 0.54
CA GLY A 225 12.80 28.22 0.04
C GLY A 225 12.39 27.13 1.05
N LEU A 226 12.82 27.22 2.31
CA LEU A 226 12.40 26.26 3.35
C LEU A 226 10.99 26.58 3.85
N LEU A 227 10.09 25.60 3.87
CA LEU A 227 8.71 25.73 4.39
C LEU A 227 8.73 26.11 5.88
N THR A 228 8.14 27.24 6.26
CA THR A 228 8.09 27.72 7.65
C THR A 228 6.72 27.57 8.30
N ALA A 229 5.65 27.60 7.51
CA ALA A 229 4.30 27.37 8.00
C ALA A 229 3.38 26.81 6.91
N ALA A 230 2.43 25.96 7.31
CA ALA A 230 1.24 25.61 6.56
C ALA A 230 -0.01 25.99 7.37
N PHE A 231 -0.97 26.66 6.74
CA PHE A 231 -2.24 27.11 7.34
C PHE A 231 -3.39 26.35 6.71
N PHE A 232 -4.18 25.68 7.54
CA PHE A 232 -5.27 24.81 7.09
C PHE A 232 -6.63 25.54 7.11
N PRO A 233 -7.67 24.97 6.46
CA PRO A 233 -9.02 25.56 6.41
C PRO A 233 -9.68 25.82 7.77
N ASP A 234 -9.32 25.08 8.82
CA ASP A 234 -9.76 25.31 10.21
C ASP A 234 -8.95 26.41 10.95
N HIS A 235 -8.12 27.14 10.20
CA HIS A 235 -7.15 28.13 10.66
C HIS A 235 -6.02 27.56 11.53
N SER A 236 -5.89 26.24 11.66
CA SER A 236 -4.74 25.61 12.34
C SER A 236 -3.46 25.83 11.55
N CYS A 237 -2.33 25.70 12.23
CA CYS A 237 -1.04 26.04 11.65
C CYS A 237 0.01 25.01 12.06
N HIS A 238 0.66 24.41 11.07
CA HIS A 238 1.87 23.61 11.25
C HIS A 238 3.08 24.52 11.03
N ARG A 239 3.96 24.67 12.02
CA ARG A 239 5.16 25.51 11.90
C ARG A 239 6.42 24.67 11.96
N LEU A 240 7.38 25.06 11.13
CA LEU A 240 8.68 24.41 11.00
C LEU A 240 9.78 25.46 11.18
N ILE A 241 10.73 25.17 12.07
CA ILE A 241 11.86 26.06 12.38
C ILE A 241 13.15 25.35 12.00
N TRP A 242 13.94 26.02 11.17
CA TRP A 242 15.17 25.51 10.60
C TRP A 242 16.36 26.26 11.20
N ASN A 243 17.50 25.59 11.32
CA ASN A 243 18.78 26.26 11.58
C ASN A 243 19.38 26.83 10.28
N GLU A 244 20.53 27.51 10.39
CA GLU A 244 21.25 28.10 9.24
C GLU A 244 21.73 27.06 8.22
N ARG A 245 21.87 25.79 8.63
CA ARG A 245 22.22 24.66 7.76
C ARG A 245 21.00 24.03 7.07
N GLY A 246 19.80 24.60 7.24
CA GLY A 246 18.56 24.07 6.66
C GLY A 246 18.05 22.79 7.31
N GLN A 247 18.44 22.51 8.56
CA GLN A 247 18.01 21.34 9.31
C GLN A 247 16.87 21.71 10.26
N LEU A 248 15.82 20.88 10.31
CA LEU A 248 14.63 21.12 11.14
C LEU A 248 15.00 20.96 12.62
N ILE A 249 14.97 22.03 13.41
CA ILE A 249 15.30 22.00 14.84
C ILE A 249 14.07 22.00 15.75
N LYS A 250 12.93 22.47 15.23
CA LYS A 250 11.66 22.47 15.95
C LYS A 250 10.49 22.35 14.98
N GLU A 251 9.54 21.50 15.32
CA GLU A 251 8.25 21.33 14.65
C GLU A 251 7.14 21.66 15.65
N GLN A 252 6.17 22.49 15.25
CA GLN A 252 4.93 22.70 16.01
C GLN A 252 3.76 22.21 15.16
N LEU A 253 3.14 21.12 15.58
CA LEU A 253 2.03 20.46 14.90
C LEU A 253 0.76 21.35 14.91
N PRO A 254 -0.21 21.11 14.00
CA PRO A 254 -1.47 21.86 13.95
C PRO A 254 -2.25 21.91 15.27
N ASN A 255 -2.10 20.88 16.09
CA ASN A 255 -2.72 20.75 17.42
C ASN A 255 -1.95 21.51 18.54
N GLY A 256 -0.85 22.18 18.21
CA GLY A 256 -0.02 22.96 19.14
C GLY A 256 1.13 22.18 19.80
N CYS A 257 1.21 20.86 19.64
CA CYS A 257 2.28 20.05 20.21
C CYS A 257 3.62 20.35 19.53
N GLU A 258 4.73 20.24 20.27
CA GLU A 258 6.07 20.57 19.78
C GLU A 258 6.99 19.37 19.76
N ARG A 259 7.83 19.25 18.73
CA ARG A 259 8.95 18.30 18.67
C ARG A 259 10.24 19.05 18.43
N ARG A 260 11.35 18.53 18.96
CA ARG A 260 12.67 19.15 18.81
C ARG A 260 13.70 18.13 18.34
N TYR A 261 14.64 18.62 17.55
CA TYR A 261 15.66 17.78 16.92
C TYR A 261 17.03 18.42 17.08
N ARG A 262 18.05 17.58 17.25
CA ARG A 262 19.45 18.01 17.22
C ARG A 262 20.22 17.10 16.29
N TYR A 263 21.21 17.69 15.63
CA TYR A 263 22.06 17.01 14.67
C TYR A 263 23.51 17.13 15.11
N ASP A 264 24.33 16.15 14.73
CA ASP A 264 25.78 16.30 14.78
C ASP A 264 26.28 17.18 13.63
N ASP A 265 27.59 17.39 13.57
CA ASP A 265 28.19 18.23 12.55
C ASP A 265 27.99 17.69 11.13
N LEU A 266 27.87 16.37 10.95
CA LEU A 266 27.57 15.71 9.68
C LEU A 266 26.08 15.79 9.30
N GLY A 267 25.25 16.39 10.15
CA GLY A 267 23.83 16.56 9.92
C GLY A 267 22.97 15.34 10.22
N ARG A 268 23.50 14.37 10.96
CA ARG A 268 22.75 13.19 11.41
C ARG A 268 22.05 13.51 12.72
N GLN A 269 20.78 13.12 12.83
CA GLN A 269 20.00 13.38 14.03
C GLN A 269 20.58 12.61 15.22
N VAL A 270 21.03 13.30 16.27
CA VAL A 270 21.59 12.69 17.48
C VAL A 270 20.60 12.64 18.63
N THR A 271 19.60 13.54 18.63
CA THR A 271 18.52 13.53 19.61
C THR A 271 17.19 13.87 18.96
N ARG A 272 16.12 13.23 19.43
CA ARG A 272 14.73 13.63 19.16
C ARG A 272 13.99 13.78 20.49
N GLU A 273 13.37 14.93 20.67
CA GLU A 273 12.45 15.22 21.78
C GLU A 273 11.02 15.12 21.25
N ASP A 274 10.20 14.28 21.87
CA ASP A 274 8.79 14.12 21.53
C ASP A 274 7.92 15.25 22.12
N GLU A 275 6.60 15.17 21.88
CA GLU A 275 5.59 16.14 22.34
C GLU A 275 5.48 16.28 23.86
N ARG A 276 6.09 15.37 24.63
CA ARG A 276 6.08 15.34 26.10
C ARG A 276 7.44 15.72 26.70
N GLY A 277 8.43 16.02 25.87
CA GLY A 277 9.79 16.31 26.30
C GLY A 277 10.67 15.07 26.45
N GLU A 278 10.20 13.89 26.02
CA GLU A 278 10.95 12.64 26.17
C GLU A 278 12.03 12.50 25.09
N LEU A 279 13.24 12.11 25.52
CA LEU A 279 14.42 12.09 24.65
C LEU A 279 14.71 10.69 24.12
N THR A 280 14.82 10.59 22.81
CA THR A 280 15.43 9.47 22.10
C THR A 280 16.81 9.88 21.59
N LEU A 281 17.84 9.07 21.87
CA LEU A 281 19.21 9.34 21.46
C LEU A 281 19.66 8.35 20.39
N TYR A 282 20.41 8.85 19.39
CA TYR A 282 20.91 8.08 18.27
C TYR A 282 22.43 8.17 18.24
N ARG A 283 23.11 7.04 18.03
CA ARG A 283 24.55 6.98 17.78
C ARG A 283 24.81 6.34 16.44
N TRP A 284 25.62 7.00 15.64
CA TRP A 284 25.93 6.62 14.27
C TRP A 284 27.41 6.23 14.14
N ASP A 285 27.72 5.35 13.19
CA ASP A 285 29.10 5.18 12.74
C ASP A 285 29.51 6.27 11.74
N ALA A 286 30.76 6.26 11.27
CA ALA A 286 31.28 7.31 10.37
C ALA A 286 30.60 7.35 8.98
N VAL A 287 29.87 6.32 8.56
CA VAL A 287 29.15 6.28 7.28
C VAL A 287 27.63 6.45 7.45
N GLY A 288 27.17 6.79 8.65
CA GLY A 288 25.77 7.14 8.91
C GLY A 288 24.86 5.94 9.19
N ARG A 289 25.41 4.79 9.60
CA ARG A 289 24.62 3.63 10.06
C ARG A 289 24.36 3.71 11.56
N LEU A 290 23.14 3.38 11.99
CA LEU A 290 22.74 3.49 13.41
C LEU A 290 23.38 2.37 14.23
N LEU A 291 24.31 2.69 15.13
CA LEU A 291 24.95 1.71 16.01
C LEU A 291 24.13 1.45 17.27
N LYS A 292 23.50 2.49 17.82
CA LYS A 292 22.78 2.41 19.09
C LYS A 292 21.63 3.41 19.15
N LEU A 293 20.47 2.91 19.57
CA LEU A 293 19.28 3.67 19.90
C LEU A 293 19.09 3.63 21.42
N THR A 294 18.96 4.78 22.07
CA THR A 294 18.55 4.87 23.48
C THR A 294 17.15 5.47 23.53
N GLN A 295 16.18 4.70 24.04
CA GLN A 295 14.79 5.11 24.17
C GLN A 295 14.56 5.95 25.44
N PRO A 296 13.44 6.69 25.54
CA PRO A 296 13.05 7.39 26.76
C PRO A 296 13.03 6.48 28.00
N GLY A 297 13.83 6.75 29.02
CA GLY A 297 13.98 5.86 30.19
C GLY A 297 15.23 4.95 30.14
N GLY A 298 16.06 5.08 29.10
CA GLY A 298 17.46 4.61 29.12
C GLY A 298 17.68 3.18 28.62
N THR A 299 16.64 2.47 28.19
CA THR A 299 16.76 1.18 27.48
C THR A 299 17.41 1.38 26.12
N THR A 300 18.12 0.37 25.64
CA THR A 300 18.95 0.50 24.44
C THR A 300 18.80 -0.65 23.48
N ARG A 301 18.86 -0.36 22.19
CA ARG A 301 18.97 -1.33 21.10
C ARG A 301 20.25 -1.07 20.30
N GLU A 302 20.97 -2.12 19.94
CA GLU A 302 22.27 -2.04 19.26
C GLU A 302 22.29 -2.85 17.97
N TYR A 303 23.05 -2.38 16.98
CA TYR A 303 23.12 -2.98 15.65
C TYR A 303 24.57 -3.12 15.17
N ASN A 304 24.84 -4.25 14.52
CA ASN A 304 26.08 -4.49 13.77
C ASN A 304 25.78 -4.62 12.28
N TYR A 305 26.74 -4.27 11.43
CA TYR A 305 26.55 -4.23 9.98
C TYR A 305 27.63 -5.00 9.22
N ASN A 306 27.29 -5.48 8.03
CA ASN A 306 28.26 -5.90 7.02
C ASN A 306 28.64 -4.72 6.10
N PRO A 307 29.62 -4.88 5.17
CA PRO A 307 30.00 -3.83 4.22
C PRO A 307 28.92 -3.40 3.22
N TYR A 308 27.81 -4.14 3.10
CA TYR A 308 26.63 -3.71 2.34
C TYR A 308 25.68 -2.81 3.15
N GLY A 309 26.06 -2.46 4.38
CA GLY A 309 25.20 -1.72 5.31
C GLY A 309 23.99 -2.54 5.79
N LYS A 310 24.04 -3.88 5.70
CA LYS A 310 22.96 -4.76 6.17
C LYS A 310 23.25 -5.24 7.59
N ILE A 311 22.21 -5.34 8.42
CA ILE A 311 22.32 -5.71 9.84
C ILE A 311 22.78 -7.17 9.96
N THR A 312 23.85 -7.46 10.70
CA THR A 312 24.33 -8.82 10.99
C THR A 312 23.97 -9.30 12.39
N ALA A 313 23.74 -8.38 13.32
CA ALA A 313 23.21 -8.68 14.64
C ALA A 313 22.41 -7.49 15.17
N GLU A 314 21.31 -7.80 15.84
CA GLU A 314 20.49 -6.87 16.59
C GLU A 314 20.45 -7.34 18.04
N ARG A 315 20.78 -6.45 18.98
CA ARG A 315 20.64 -6.67 20.41
C ARG A 315 19.51 -5.79 20.93
N ASP A 316 18.47 -6.42 21.50
CA ASP A 316 17.29 -5.72 22.00
C ASP A 316 17.47 -5.17 23.42
N GLU A 317 16.40 -4.57 23.95
CA GLU A 317 16.38 -3.89 25.25
C GLU A 317 16.50 -4.84 26.47
N LEU A 318 16.42 -6.16 26.24
CA LEU A 318 16.63 -7.23 27.21
C LEU A 318 17.96 -7.97 26.98
N ASP A 319 18.87 -7.41 26.18
CA ASP A 319 20.16 -8.00 25.79
C ASP A 319 20.06 -9.31 24.97
N ARG A 320 18.89 -9.62 24.43
CA ARG A 320 18.70 -10.77 23.53
C ARG A 320 19.25 -10.44 22.16
N VAL A 321 19.84 -11.43 21.49
CA VAL A 321 20.54 -11.22 20.21
C VAL A 321 19.91 -12.04 19.09
N THR A 322 19.43 -11.36 18.06
CA THR A 322 19.07 -11.96 16.77
C THR A 322 20.20 -11.75 15.78
N ARG A 323 20.59 -12.78 15.03
CA ARG A 323 21.68 -12.71 14.05
C ARG A 323 21.17 -12.96 12.64
N TYR A 324 21.79 -12.29 11.68
CA TYR A 324 21.48 -12.41 10.27
C TYR A 324 22.75 -12.76 9.51
N GLU A 325 22.68 -13.82 8.74
CA GLU A 325 23.71 -14.23 7.80
C GLU A 325 23.21 -14.00 6.39
N TYR A 326 24.16 -13.73 5.49
CA TYR A 326 23.89 -13.36 4.12
C TYR A 326 24.48 -14.40 3.18
N ALA A 327 23.88 -14.55 2.00
CA ALA A 327 24.42 -15.38 0.93
C ALA A 327 25.81 -14.86 0.55
N ASP A 328 26.72 -15.77 0.21
CA ASP A 328 28.14 -15.45 0.04
C ASP A 328 28.35 -14.34 -1.01
N GLY A 329 29.10 -13.32 -0.62
CA GLY A 329 29.32 -12.12 -1.42
C GLY A 329 28.08 -11.24 -1.67
N LEU A 330 26.88 -11.59 -1.22
CA LEU A 330 25.62 -10.90 -1.55
C LEU A 330 25.00 -10.20 -0.33
N HIS A 331 24.03 -9.31 -0.60
CA HIS A 331 23.26 -8.61 0.42
C HIS A 331 21.94 -9.31 0.77
N LEU A 332 21.74 -10.54 0.27
CA LEU A 332 20.53 -11.36 0.45
C LEU A 332 20.66 -12.18 1.74
N ILE A 333 19.69 -12.12 2.63
CA ILE A 333 19.71 -12.89 3.90
C ILE A 333 19.60 -14.36 3.56
N SER A 334 20.57 -15.19 3.97
CA SER A 334 20.54 -16.65 3.83
C SER A 334 20.00 -17.34 5.08
N ARG A 335 20.19 -16.73 6.25
CA ARG A 335 19.74 -17.29 7.53
C ARG A 335 19.45 -16.22 8.58
N ARG A 336 18.33 -16.36 9.29
CA ARG A 336 18.01 -15.63 10.52
C ARG A 336 18.12 -16.58 11.70
N ILE A 337 18.90 -16.24 12.72
CA ILE A 337 19.02 -16.99 13.97
C ILE A 337 18.35 -16.15 15.06
N ASN A 338 17.26 -16.68 15.60
CA ASN A 338 16.45 -16.04 16.62
C ASN A 338 17.15 -16.10 18.00
N ALA A 339 16.67 -15.32 18.97
CA ALA A 339 17.26 -15.22 20.30
C ALA A 339 17.22 -16.53 21.12
N ASP A 340 16.31 -17.46 20.81
CA ASP A 340 16.23 -18.78 21.43
C ASP A 340 17.11 -19.84 20.72
N GLY A 341 17.82 -19.46 19.65
CA GLY A 341 18.66 -20.34 18.85
C GLY A 341 17.94 -21.05 17.69
N SER A 342 16.62 -20.92 17.57
CA SER A 342 15.88 -21.38 16.38
C SER A 342 16.29 -20.54 15.16
N GLN A 343 16.09 -21.10 13.95
CA GLN A 343 16.57 -20.44 12.73
C GLN A 343 15.60 -20.61 11.56
N VAL A 344 15.57 -19.61 10.68
CA VAL A 344 14.91 -19.64 9.37
C VAL A 344 15.96 -19.48 8.29
N LYS A 345 15.88 -20.28 7.22
CA LYS A 345 16.81 -20.19 6.08
C LYS A 345 16.08 -19.75 4.82
N TYR A 346 16.81 -19.10 3.93
CA TYR A 346 16.30 -18.55 2.68
C TYR A 346 17.23 -18.94 1.52
N ARG A 347 16.64 -19.25 0.36
CA ARG A 347 17.38 -19.60 -0.86
C ARG A 347 16.98 -18.71 -2.04
N TYR A 348 17.95 -18.41 -2.91
CA TYR A 348 17.79 -17.53 -4.07
C TYR A 348 18.41 -18.18 -5.31
N ASP A 349 17.81 -19.27 -5.74
CA ASP A 349 18.34 -20.08 -6.85
C ASP A 349 17.87 -19.56 -8.22
N ASN A 350 16.98 -18.57 -8.26
CA ASN A 350 16.47 -17.94 -9.48
C ASN A 350 17.51 -17.00 -10.12
N ALA A 351 17.56 -16.93 -11.47
CA ALA A 351 18.50 -16.10 -12.22
C ALA A 351 18.36 -14.58 -11.95
N ARG A 352 17.19 -14.13 -11.48
CA ARG A 352 16.93 -12.76 -11.03
C ARG A 352 17.17 -12.57 -9.52
N LEU A 353 17.78 -13.55 -8.85
CA LEU A 353 18.00 -13.58 -7.40
C LEU A 353 16.71 -13.46 -6.56
N LEU A 354 15.58 -13.93 -7.10
CA LEU A 354 14.32 -14.01 -6.38
C LEU A 354 14.34 -15.13 -5.34
N LEU A 355 13.60 -14.96 -4.24
CA LEU A 355 13.47 -15.95 -3.16
C LEU A 355 12.76 -17.20 -3.68
N THR A 356 13.43 -18.35 -3.69
CA THR A 356 12.87 -19.61 -4.20
C THR A 356 12.43 -20.56 -3.10
N GLU A 357 13.00 -20.46 -1.89
CA GLU A 357 12.64 -21.34 -0.78
C GLU A 357 12.84 -20.66 0.58
N ILE A 358 11.94 -20.96 1.52
CA ILE A 358 12.09 -20.68 2.96
C ILE A 358 12.06 -22.02 3.70
N GLU A 359 13.07 -22.30 4.52
CA GLU A 359 13.07 -23.41 5.48
C GLU A 359 12.76 -22.84 6.87
N ASN A 360 11.66 -23.26 7.49
CA ASN A 360 11.26 -22.76 8.81
C ASN A 360 12.05 -23.42 9.96
N GLU A 361 11.73 -23.04 11.20
CA GLU A 361 12.43 -23.47 12.42
C GLU A 361 12.37 -24.99 12.69
N VAL A 362 11.49 -25.73 12.02
CA VAL A 362 11.35 -27.19 12.15
C VAL A 362 11.79 -27.97 10.89
N GLY A 363 12.31 -27.28 9.87
CA GLY A 363 12.81 -27.89 8.64
C GLY A 363 11.75 -28.10 7.54
N GLU A 364 10.54 -27.56 7.69
CA GLU A 364 9.53 -27.55 6.64
C GLU A 364 9.85 -26.45 5.62
N THR A 365 9.46 -26.65 4.36
CA THR A 365 9.80 -25.73 3.27
C THR A 365 8.58 -25.04 2.66
N TYR A 366 8.76 -23.77 2.31
CA TYR A 366 7.86 -23.00 1.44
C TYR A 366 8.61 -22.75 0.14
N GLN A 367 8.00 -23.05 -1.02
CA GLN A 367 8.67 -22.94 -2.32
C GLN A 367 7.96 -21.95 -3.23
N LEU A 368 8.74 -21.22 -4.02
CA LEU A 368 8.29 -20.16 -4.93
C LEU A 368 8.93 -20.37 -6.31
N ASP A 369 8.07 -20.53 -7.32
CA ASP A 369 8.44 -20.63 -8.73
C ASP A 369 7.99 -19.38 -9.47
N TYR A 370 8.73 -18.99 -10.50
CA TYR A 370 8.53 -17.74 -11.22
C TYR A 370 8.41 -17.95 -12.73
N HIS A 371 7.56 -17.14 -13.35
CA HIS A 371 7.58 -16.92 -14.79
C HIS A 371 8.87 -16.18 -15.19
N PRO A 372 9.32 -16.28 -16.46
CA PRO A 372 10.52 -15.59 -16.94
C PRO A 372 10.53 -14.06 -16.73
N ASN A 373 9.35 -13.43 -16.65
CA ASN A 373 9.17 -12.00 -16.37
C ASN A 373 9.33 -11.65 -14.87
N GLY A 374 9.49 -12.65 -13.99
CA GLY A 374 9.65 -12.48 -12.54
C GLY A 374 8.37 -12.49 -11.71
N LEU A 375 7.20 -12.70 -12.33
CA LEU A 375 5.93 -12.90 -11.60
C LEU A 375 5.88 -14.31 -11.01
N ILE A 376 5.28 -14.46 -9.83
CA ILE A 376 5.13 -15.78 -9.17
C ILE A 376 4.26 -16.67 -10.05
N GLN A 377 4.81 -17.73 -10.60
CA GLN A 377 4.05 -18.73 -11.33
C GLN A 377 3.28 -19.65 -10.37
N GLN A 378 3.92 -20.01 -9.27
CA GLN A 378 3.39 -20.98 -8.32
C GLN A 378 4.08 -20.84 -6.97
N GLU A 379 3.36 -21.23 -5.93
CA GLU A 379 3.87 -21.41 -4.59
C GLU A 379 3.40 -22.72 -3.96
N ILE A 380 4.22 -23.29 -3.08
CA ILE A 380 3.91 -24.47 -2.26
C ILE A 380 4.13 -24.07 -0.81
N ALA A 381 3.08 -24.11 0.00
CA ALA A 381 3.12 -23.74 1.41
C ALA A 381 3.74 -24.85 2.29
N PHE A 382 4.03 -24.53 3.56
CA PHE A 382 4.61 -25.48 4.53
C PHE A 382 3.77 -26.74 4.77
N ASP A 383 2.47 -26.68 4.49
CA ASP A 383 1.56 -27.82 4.57
C ASP A 383 1.41 -28.61 3.26
N GLY A 384 2.19 -28.25 2.23
CA GLY A 384 2.15 -28.86 0.90
C GLY A 384 1.12 -28.25 -0.05
N GLN A 385 0.27 -27.32 0.42
CA GLN A 385 -0.75 -26.72 -0.44
C GLN A 385 -0.10 -25.91 -1.58
N ARG A 386 -0.48 -26.24 -2.81
CA ARG A 386 0.04 -25.60 -4.03
C ARG A 386 -0.96 -24.59 -4.59
N THR A 387 -0.51 -23.37 -4.89
CA THR A 387 -1.29 -22.34 -5.57
C THR A 387 -0.55 -21.87 -6.83
N ALA A 388 -1.24 -21.79 -7.96
CA ALA A 388 -0.68 -21.37 -9.24
C ALA A 388 -1.38 -20.11 -9.78
N TYR A 389 -0.62 -19.29 -10.51
CA TYR A 389 -1.05 -17.98 -11.00
C TYR A 389 -0.77 -17.81 -12.49
N LEU A 390 -1.75 -17.28 -13.22
CA LEU A 390 -1.61 -16.84 -14.61
C LEU A 390 -1.91 -15.35 -14.70
N TYR A 391 -1.11 -14.66 -15.51
CA TYR A 391 -1.18 -13.22 -15.70
C TYR A 391 -1.45 -12.89 -17.17
N ASP A 392 -2.03 -11.71 -17.40
CA ASP A 392 -2.04 -11.10 -18.72
C ASP A 392 -0.66 -10.48 -19.05
N LEU A 393 -0.50 -9.99 -20.29
CA LEU A 393 0.74 -9.35 -20.73
C LEU A 393 1.03 -8.00 -20.04
N ASN A 394 0.06 -7.42 -19.33
CA ASN A 394 0.27 -6.25 -18.47
C ASN A 394 0.67 -6.65 -17.04
N GLY A 395 0.84 -7.95 -16.76
CA GLY A 395 1.17 -8.47 -15.43
C GLY A 395 -0.02 -8.49 -14.46
N ASN A 396 -1.26 -8.29 -14.92
CA ASN A 396 -2.43 -8.42 -14.07
C ASN A 396 -2.84 -9.88 -13.91
N LEU A 397 -3.20 -10.28 -12.69
CA LEU A 397 -3.71 -11.62 -12.41
C LEU A 397 -4.99 -11.91 -13.22
N GLN A 398 -4.95 -12.94 -14.05
CA GLN A 398 -6.08 -13.48 -14.83
C GLN A 398 -6.69 -14.72 -14.18
N GLU A 399 -5.86 -15.59 -13.60
CA GLU A 399 -6.30 -16.86 -13.01
C GLU A 399 -5.51 -17.18 -11.75
N LYS A 400 -6.22 -17.57 -10.69
CA LYS A 400 -5.65 -18.19 -9.49
C LYS A 400 -6.21 -19.60 -9.38
N THR A 401 -5.35 -20.61 -9.32
CA THR A 401 -5.75 -22.01 -9.15
C THR A 401 -5.13 -22.60 -7.89
N GLU A 402 -5.98 -23.00 -6.95
CA GLU A 402 -5.61 -23.64 -5.70
C GLU A 402 -5.76 -25.15 -5.87
N HIS A 403 -4.73 -25.90 -5.50
CA HIS A 403 -4.70 -27.36 -5.59
C HIS A 403 -4.86 -27.98 -4.21
N GLY A 404 -5.85 -28.84 -4.06
CA GLY A 404 -6.08 -29.60 -2.84
C GLY A 404 -5.19 -30.84 -2.76
N ASP A 405 -4.89 -31.28 -1.54
CA ASP A 405 -4.07 -32.47 -1.26
C ASP A 405 -4.72 -33.78 -1.78
N ASP A 406 -6.02 -33.75 -2.11
CA ASP A 406 -6.79 -34.84 -2.73
C ASP A 406 -6.83 -34.78 -4.27
N GLY A 407 -6.13 -33.81 -4.88
CA GLY A 407 -6.12 -33.56 -6.32
C GLY A 407 -7.26 -32.66 -6.84
N SER A 408 -8.16 -32.19 -5.98
CA SER A 408 -9.18 -31.21 -6.35
C SER A 408 -8.56 -29.85 -6.70
N GLN A 409 -9.31 -29.03 -7.46
CA GLN A 409 -8.83 -27.71 -7.91
C GLN A 409 -9.93 -26.65 -7.75
N LEU A 410 -9.55 -25.49 -7.24
CA LEU A 410 -10.40 -24.30 -7.17
C LEU A 410 -9.78 -23.19 -8.03
N THR A 411 -10.42 -22.91 -9.15
CA THR A 411 -9.95 -21.88 -10.10
C THR A 411 -10.83 -20.64 -10.04
N THR A 412 -10.22 -19.50 -9.70
CA THR A 412 -10.85 -18.17 -9.78
C THR A 412 -10.30 -17.41 -10.97
N ARG A 413 -11.18 -16.79 -11.78
CA ARG A 413 -10.80 -16.02 -12.97
C ARG A 413 -11.16 -14.54 -12.81
N TYR A 414 -10.32 -13.67 -13.36
CA TYR A 414 -10.44 -12.22 -13.27
C TYR A 414 -10.46 -11.61 -14.67
N THR A 415 -11.39 -10.69 -14.91
CA THR A 415 -11.48 -9.91 -16.15
C THR A 415 -11.36 -8.44 -15.83
N ARG A 416 -10.57 -7.72 -16.61
CA ARG A 416 -10.25 -6.31 -16.40
C ARG A 416 -10.62 -5.47 -17.61
N ASP A 417 -10.83 -4.18 -17.38
CA ASP A 417 -10.93 -3.20 -18.46
C ASP A 417 -9.54 -2.76 -18.96
N HIS A 418 -9.51 -1.89 -19.97
CA HIS A 418 -8.27 -1.37 -20.55
C HIS A 418 -7.46 -0.48 -19.59
N ALA A 419 -8.05 -0.04 -18.47
CA ALA A 419 -7.34 0.68 -17.42
C ALA A 419 -6.80 -0.27 -16.33
N GLY A 420 -6.94 -1.59 -16.53
CA GLY A 420 -6.50 -2.62 -15.57
C GLY A 420 -7.46 -2.83 -14.39
N ARG A 421 -8.63 -2.17 -14.35
CA ARG A 421 -9.59 -2.29 -13.25
C ARG A 421 -10.37 -3.59 -13.36
N LEU A 422 -10.59 -4.28 -12.24
CA LEU A 422 -11.34 -5.54 -12.20
C LEU A 422 -12.81 -5.28 -12.53
N VAL A 423 -13.33 -5.80 -13.63
CA VAL A 423 -14.75 -5.65 -14.02
C VAL A 423 -15.58 -6.90 -13.74
N ARG A 424 -14.94 -8.08 -13.69
CA ARG A 424 -15.60 -9.35 -13.35
C ARG A 424 -14.66 -10.32 -12.66
N LYS A 425 -15.14 -10.97 -11.60
CA LYS A 425 -14.52 -12.12 -10.94
C LYS A 425 -15.42 -13.33 -11.09
N THR A 426 -14.91 -14.45 -11.62
CA THR A 426 -15.63 -15.72 -11.73
C THR A 426 -15.05 -16.71 -10.70
N LEU A 427 -15.91 -17.22 -9.83
CA LEU A 427 -15.54 -18.13 -8.73
C LEU A 427 -15.48 -19.59 -9.22
N PRO A 428 -14.84 -20.50 -8.44
CA PRO A 428 -14.75 -21.91 -8.81
C PRO A 428 -16.12 -22.61 -8.97
N ASP A 429 -17.16 -22.14 -8.28
CA ASP A 429 -18.52 -22.66 -8.40
C ASP A 429 -19.32 -22.08 -9.60
N GLY A 430 -18.66 -21.28 -10.45
CA GLY A 430 -19.25 -20.66 -11.63
C GLY A 430 -20.01 -19.35 -11.39
N LYS A 431 -20.15 -18.91 -10.14
CA LYS A 431 -20.77 -17.61 -9.83
C LYS A 431 -19.85 -16.47 -10.25
N THR A 432 -20.46 -15.32 -10.56
CA THR A 432 -19.74 -14.12 -10.99
C THR A 432 -20.01 -12.95 -10.05
N VAL A 433 -19.00 -12.12 -9.86
CA VAL A 433 -19.07 -10.82 -9.21
C VAL A 433 -18.69 -9.76 -10.24
N ASP A 434 -19.60 -8.84 -10.51
CA ASP A 434 -19.41 -7.73 -11.46
C ASP A 434 -19.12 -6.42 -10.72
N TYR A 435 -18.22 -5.62 -11.27
CA TYR A 435 -17.78 -4.33 -10.73
C TYR A 435 -18.03 -3.23 -11.76
N ALA A 436 -18.53 -2.08 -11.29
CA ALA A 436 -18.79 -0.92 -12.14
C ALA A 436 -18.00 0.29 -11.64
N TYR A 437 -17.46 1.08 -12.55
CA TYR A 437 -16.67 2.28 -12.25
C TYR A 437 -17.22 3.50 -12.99
N ASP A 438 -17.02 4.69 -12.42
CA ASP A 438 -17.21 5.95 -13.15
C ASP A 438 -15.99 6.27 -14.04
N ARG A 439 -16.07 7.34 -14.83
CA ARG A 439 -14.97 7.79 -15.70
C ARG A 439 -13.78 8.37 -14.93
N GLN A 440 -13.91 8.62 -13.63
CA GLN A 440 -12.81 9.04 -12.76
C GLN A 440 -12.08 7.85 -12.14
N GLY A 441 -12.61 6.62 -12.31
CA GLY A 441 -12.09 5.39 -11.76
C GLY A 441 -12.64 5.04 -10.37
N ASN A 442 -13.65 5.76 -9.89
CA ASN A 442 -14.30 5.46 -8.61
C ASN A 442 -15.23 4.24 -8.78
N LEU A 443 -15.23 3.32 -7.80
CA LEU A 443 -16.08 2.13 -7.80
C LEU A 443 -17.54 2.54 -7.53
N LEU A 444 -18.43 2.42 -8.51
CA LEU A 444 -19.85 2.74 -8.36
C LEU A 444 -20.67 1.62 -7.74
N GLY A 445 -20.27 0.36 -7.95
CA GLY A 445 -21.00 -0.76 -7.37
C GLY A 445 -20.38 -2.12 -7.62
N VAL A 446 -20.83 -3.08 -6.82
CA VAL A 446 -20.42 -4.49 -6.88
C VAL A 446 -21.66 -5.37 -6.77
N ASN A 447 -21.80 -6.33 -7.67
CA ASN A 447 -23.00 -7.17 -7.77
C ASN A 447 -22.64 -8.65 -7.94
N ASP A 448 -23.12 -9.51 -7.05
CA ASP A 448 -23.03 -10.97 -7.11
C ASP A 448 -24.38 -11.65 -7.41
N GLY A 449 -25.42 -10.88 -7.73
CA GLY A 449 -26.77 -11.36 -7.94
C GLY A 449 -27.59 -11.57 -6.67
N HIS A 450 -27.03 -11.29 -5.49
CA HIS A 450 -27.72 -11.42 -4.21
C HIS A 450 -27.76 -10.13 -3.41
N TRP A 451 -26.61 -9.46 -3.22
CA TRP A 451 -26.50 -8.29 -2.34
C TRP A 451 -25.70 -7.19 -3.04
N ALA A 452 -26.40 -6.36 -3.82
CA ALA A 452 -25.78 -5.27 -4.55
C ALA A 452 -25.24 -4.19 -3.59
N LEU A 453 -24.00 -3.79 -3.83
CA LEU A 453 -23.32 -2.68 -3.15
C LEU A 453 -23.27 -1.50 -4.12
N ALA A 454 -23.55 -0.30 -3.62
CA ALA A 454 -23.45 0.93 -4.42
C ALA A 454 -22.80 2.07 -3.62
N TYR A 455 -22.02 2.88 -4.32
CA TYR A 455 -21.19 3.93 -3.74
C TYR A 455 -21.43 5.27 -4.46
N GLU A 456 -21.45 6.36 -3.69
CA GLU A 456 -21.56 7.72 -4.20
C GLU A 456 -20.36 8.55 -3.73
N TYR A 457 -19.84 9.43 -4.58
CA TYR A 457 -18.67 10.27 -4.29
C TYR A 457 -18.96 11.75 -4.52
N ASP A 458 -18.26 12.63 -3.78
CA ASP A 458 -18.26 14.06 -4.05
C ASP A 458 -17.25 14.47 -5.15
N GLN A 459 -17.17 15.77 -5.45
CA GLN A 459 -16.26 16.32 -6.47
C GLN A 459 -14.77 16.23 -6.10
N GLN A 460 -14.43 15.85 -4.87
CA GLN A 460 -13.07 15.59 -4.42
C GLN A 460 -12.78 14.08 -4.38
N ASN A 461 -13.65 13.25 -4.95
CA ASN A 461 -13.60 11.79 -4.91
C ASN A 461 -13.67 11.21 -3.48
N ARG A 462 -14.30 11.91 -2.53
CA ARG A 462 -14.57 11.38 -1.19
C ARG A 462 -15.91 10.65 -1.17
N LEU A 463 -15.98 9.55 -0.44
CA LEU A 463 -17.17 8.70 -0.34
C LEU A 463 -18.27 9.41 0.48
N ILE A 464 -19.44 9.64 -0.11
CA ILE A 464 -20.57 10.32 0.56
C ILE A 464 -21.74 9.38 0.86
N ALA A 465 -21.81 8.21 0.22
CA ALA A 465 -22.78 7.18 0.58
C ALA A 465 -22.30 5.75 0.27
N GLU A 466 -22.67 4.81 1.14
CA GLU A 466 -22.55 3.36 0.92
C GLU A 466 -23.92 2.71 1.10
N HIS A 467 -24.45 2.14 0.03
CA HIS A 467 -25.69 1.36 0.06
C HIS A 467 -25.40 -0.13 0.05
N GLN A 468 -26.07 -0.87 0.94
CA GLN A 468 -25.98 -2.32 1.01
C GLN A 468 -27.26 -2.88 1.65
N GLY A 469 -27.84 -3.89 1.02
CA GLY A 469 -29.05 -4.56 1.49
C GLY A 469 -30.16 -3.59 1.90
N TRP A 470 -30.50 -3.60 3.19
CA TRP A 470 -31.64 -2.87 3.74
C TRP A 470 -31.38 -1.39 4.10
N GLY A 471 -30.18 -0.84 3.86
CA GLY A 471 -29.89 0.54 4.28
C GLY A 471 -28.74 1.24 3.58
N THR A 472 -28.52 2.50 3.98
CA THR A 472 -27.48 3.37 3.39
C THR A 472 -26.79 4.17 4.48
N LEU A 473 -25.45 4.11 4.52
CA LEU A 473 -24.63 5.06 5.27
C LEU A 473 -24.46 6.33 4.46
N ARG A 474 -24.47 7.49 5.14
CA ARG A 474 -24.16 8.77 4.51
C ARG A 474 -23.12 9.53 5.30
N TYR A 475 -22.15 10.07 4.58
CA TYR A 475 -21.02 10.79 5.12
C TYR A 475 -21.11 12.28 4.78
N GLY A 476 -20.57 13.11 5.66
CA GLY A 476 -20.27 14.50 5.38
C GLY A 476 -18.95 14.88 6.02
N TYR A 477 -18.12 15.61 5.28
CA TYR A 477 -16.78 16.02 5.69
C TYR A 477 -16.74 17.51 6.05
N ASP A 478 -15.78 17.90 6.88
CA ASP A 478 -15.46 19.31 7.08
C ASP A 478 -14.49 19.84 6.01
N ALA A 479 -14.14 21.13 6.11
CA ALA A 479 -13.25 21.78 5.17
C ALA A 479 -11.80 21.26 5.23
N CYS A 480 -11.40 20.58 6.31
CA CYS A 480 -10.12 19.90 6.44
C CYS A 480 -10.18 18.44 5.95
N GLY A 481 -11.33 17.99 5.43
CA GLY A 481 -11.54 16.63 4.95
C GLY A 481 -11.81 15.59 6.05
N GLN A 482 -12.02 16.02 7.30
CA GLN A 482 -12.31 15.10 8.41
C GLN A 482 -13.78 14.70 8.40
N LEU A 483 -14.09 13.47 8.81
CA LEU A 483 -15.47 13.01 8.93
C LEU A 483 -16.19 13.87 9.98
N LYS A 484 -17.26 14.55 9.58
CA LYS A 484 -18.06 15.45 10.44
C LYS A 484 -19.43 14.88 10.73
N ASN A 485 -20.10 14.31 9.73
CA ASN A 485 -21.45 13.78 9.86
C ASN A 485 -21.49 12.32 9.39
N LEU A 486 -22.14 11.47 10.18
CA LEU A 486 -22.46 10.10 9.79
C LEU A 486 -23.93 9.82 10.07
N ARG A 487 -24.67 9.38 9.05
CA ARG A 487 -26.04 8.89 9.21
C ARG A 487 -26.05 7.38 9.07
N LEU A 488 -26.47 6.70 10.13
CA LEU A 488 -26.58 5.25 10.19
C LEU A 488 -27.80 4.73 9.39
N PRO A 489 -27.85 3.43 9.08
CA PRO A 489 -28.93 2.82 8.29
C PRO A 489 -30.32 2.97 8.91
N ASP A 490 -30.40 3.00 10.24
CA ASP A 490 -31.62 3.21 11.02
C ASP A 490 -31.95 4.70 11.24
N ASN A 491 -31.26 5.60 10.54
CA ASN A 491 -31.40 7.06 10.59
C ASN A 491 -30.91 7.74 11.88
N ASN A 492 -30.23 7.01 12.78
CA ASN A 492 -29.41 7.65 13.83
C ASN A 492 -28.36 8.58 13.22
N ARG A 493 -28.13 9.74 13.84
CA ARG A 493 -27.23 10.79 13.33
C ARG A 493 -26.10 11.03 14.30
N LEU A 494 -24.88 10.95 13.79
CA LEU A 494 -23.65 11.20 14.51
C LEU A 494 -22.98 12.47 13.99
N ILE A 495 -22.51 13.30 14.90
CA ILE A 495 -21.69 14.48 14.59
C ILE A 495 -20.37 14.34 15.33
N PHE A 496 -19.27 14.40 14.58
CA PHE A 496 -17.91 14.38 15.11
C PHE A 496 -17.38 15.81 15.10
N ASN A 497 -17.22 16.39 16.29
CA ASN A 497 -16.68 17.74 16.43
C ASN A 497 -15.20 17.65 16.74
N HIS A 498 -14.36 18.25 15.91
CA HIS A 498 -12.93 18.33 16.11
C HIS A 498 -12.54 19.74 16.59
N LYS A 499 -11.57 19.83 17.50
CA LYS A 499 -10.88 21.08 17.80
C LYS A 499 -9.99 21.46 16.62
N LYS A 500 -9.63 22.74 16.58
CA LYS A 500 -8.56 23.26 15.72
C LYS A 500 -7.32 22.37 15.80
N GLY A 501 -6.82 21.92 14.65
CA GLY A 501 -5.69 20.99 14.56
C GLY A 501 -6.08 19.50 14.56
N GLY A 502 -7.38 19.17 14.54
CA GLY A 502 -7.91 17.85 14.20
C GLY A 502 -8.16 16.87 15.33
N HIS A 503 -7.93 17.25 16.60
CA HIS A 503 -8.27 16.37 17.73
C HIS A 503 -9.77 16.31 17.95
N LEU A 504 -10.32 15.09 18.10
CA LEU A 504 -11.73 14.88 18.43
C LEU A 504 -12.05 15.56 19.77
N GLN A 505 -13.15 16.29 19.82
CA GLN A 505 -13.63 16.98 21.02
C GLN A 505 -14.88 16.31 21.58
N THR A 506 -15.87 16.08 20.72
CA THR A 506 -17.11 15.41 21.09
C THR A 506 -17.62 14.55 19.94
N VAL A 507 -18.32 13.48 20.32
CA VAL A 507 -19.22 12.76 19.42
C VAL A 507 -20.63 13.01 19.93
N GLU A 508 -21.52 13.47 19.07
CA GLU A 508 -22.94 13.66 19.39
C GLU A 508 -23.79 12.58 18.72
N LEU A 509 -24.81 12.09 19.42
CA LEU A 509 -25.84 11.20 18.91
C LEU A 509 -27.19 11.91 18.96
N ASN A 510 -27.83 12.09 17.79
CA ASN A 510 -29.14 12.70 17.64
C ASN A 510 -29.28 14.07 18.36
N GLY A 511 -28.20 14.85 18.39
CA GLY A 511 -28.15 16.18 19.02
C GLY A 511 -27.82 16.19 20.52
N SER A 512 -27.54 15.03 21.13
CA SER A 512 -27.04 14.91 22.50
C SER A 512 -25.58 14.47 22.51
N VAL A 513 -24.76 14.99 23.42
CA VAL A 513 -23.36 14.56 23.55
C VAL A 513 -23.32 13.10 23.99
N LEU A 514 -22.67 12.26 23.18
CA LEU A 514 -22.43 10.84 23.46
C LEU A 514 -21.10 10.67 24.21
N THR A 515 -20.02 11.28 23.70
CA THR A 515 -18.70 11.25 24.34
C THR A 515 -18.00 12.59 24.25
N THR A 516 -17.12 12.87 25.22
CA THR A 516 -16.22 14.03 25.24
C THR A 516 -14.78 13.55 25.34
N HIS A 517 -13.84 14.28 24.72
CA HIS A 517 -12.45 13.88 24.61
C HIS A 517 -11.52 15.07 24.88
N THR A 518 -10.49 14.83 25.70
CA THR A 518 -9.43 15.80 25.98
C THR A 518 -8.08 15.16 25.71
N PHE A 519 -7.27 15.84 24.89
CA PHE A 519 -5.94 15.39 24.49
C PHE A 519 -4.86 16.25 25.14
N GLU A 520 -3.76 15.62 25.53
CA GLU A 520 -2.53 16.25 26.00
C GLU A 520 -1.36 15.63 25.21
N ALA A 521 -0.48 16.48 24.67
CA ALA A 521 0.67 16.06 23.86
C ALA A 521 0.31 15.02 22.76
N GLY A 522 -0.83 15.19 22.11
CA GLY A 522 -1.29 14.31 21.01
C GLY A 522 -1.96 13.01 21.45
N ARG A 523 -2.04 12.70 22.74
CA ARG A 523 -2.71 11.49 23.28
C ARG A 523 -3.93 11.85 24.10
N GLU A 524 -4.95 11.01 24.04
CA GLU A 524 -6.15 11.22 24.84
C GLU A 524 -5.83 11.02 26.32
N HIS A 525 -6.06 12.04 27.13
CA HIS A 525 -5.81 12.05 28.56
C HIS A 525 -7.10 11.89 29.37
N GLN A 526 -8.24 12.37 28.85
CA GLN A 526 -9.54 12.17 29.49
C GLN A 526 -10.65 11.90 28.48
N ARG A 527 -11.59 11.05 28.87
CA ARG A 527 -12.81 10.73 28.11
C ARG A 527 -14.04 10.78 29.00
N GLY A 528 -15.05 11.55 28.61
CA GLY A 528 -16.38 11.53 29.24
C GLY A 528 -17.33 10.59 28.49
N GLN A 529 -18.02 9.73 29.24
CA GLN A 529 -18.98 8.75 28.73
C GLN A 529 -20.18 8.65 29.70
N GLY A 530 -21.29 9.31 29.38
CA GLY A 530 -22.39 9.48 30.34
C GLY A 530 -21.94 10.26 31.57
N LYS A 531 -22.22 9.74 32.77
CA LYS A 531 -21.73 10.31 34.05
C LYS A 531 -20.29 9.95 34.40
N LEU A 532 -19.65 9.05 33.64
CA LEU A 532 -18.30 8.57 33.95
C LEU A 532 -17.24 9.42 33.25
N LEU A 533 -16.12 9.59 33.94
CA LEU A 533 -14.90 10.20 33.43
C LEU A 533 -13.74 9.20 33.53
N SER A 534 -13.21 8.83 32.38
CA SER A 534 -12.00 8.01 32.25
C SER A 534 -10.78 8.92 32.14
N SER A 535 -9.71 8.60 32.88
CA SER A 535 -8.42 9.31 32.85
C SER A 535 -7.30 8.34 32.47
N TYR A 536 -6.48 8.73 31.49
CA TYR A 536 -5.42 7.91 30.90
C TYR A 536 -4.05 8.54 31.16
N GLN A 537 -3.10 7.76 31.66
CA GLN A 537 -1.72 8.19 31.86
C GLN A 537 -0.75 7.25 31.17
N TYR A 538 0.24 7.84 30.53
CA TYR A 538 1.22 7.14 29.69
C TYR A 538 2.62 7.25 30.28
N ASP A 539 3.42 6.19 30.14
CA ASP A 539 4.82 6.19 30.58
C ASP A 539 5.72 6.95 29.60
N SER A 540 7.04 7.05 29.87
CA SER A 540 7.99 7.74 28.99
C SER A 540 8.02 7.20 27.55
N HIS A 541 7.64 5.93 27.34
CA HIS A 541 7.57 5.31 26.01
C HIS A 541 6.22 5.54 25.31
N GLY A 542 5.26 6.16 26.01
CA GLY A 542 3.91 6.42 25.48
C GLY A 542 2.95 5.25 25.67
N ARG A 543 3.29 4.25 26.48
CA ARG A 543 2.42 3.10 26.75
C ARG A 543 1.45 3.44 27.88
N LEU A 544 0.22 2.93 27.82
CA LEU A 544 -0.78 3.20 28.85
C LEU A 544 -0.36 2.47 30.14
N PHE A 545 0.01 3.19 31.21
CA PHE A 545 0.39 2.56 32.49
C PHE A 545 -0.68 2.72 33.57
N ASN A 546 -1.63 3.65 33.39
CA ASN A 546 -2.71 3.85 34.34
C ASN A 546 -4.00 4.33 33.64
N HIS A 547 -5.10 3.64 33.91
CA HIS A 547 -6.45 4.01 33.48
C HIS A 547 -7.37 4.05 34.71
N GLY A 548 -7.82 5.24 35.10
CA GLY A 548 -8.72 5.45 36.24
C GLY A 548 -10.10 5.89 35.77
N ILE A 549 -11.15 5.40 36.42
CA ILE A 549 -12.54 5.76 36.13
C ILE A 549 -13.19 6.31 37.40
N CYS A 550 -13.83 7.47 37.28
CA CYS A 550 -14.57 8.12 38.36
C CYS A 550 -15.93 8.64 37.88
N ASP A 551 -16.76 9.00 38.85
CA ASP A 551 -17.99 9.77 38.66
C ASP A 551 -18.00 10.99 39.62
N ILE A 552 -19.17 11.60 39.83
CA ILE A 552 -19.32 12.72 40.74
C ILE A 552 -19.18 12.34 42.23
N GLU A 553 -19.39 11.08 42.59
CA GLU A 553 -19.27 10.57 43.96
C GLU A 553 -17.81 10.19 44.30
N GLY A 554 -17.02 9.83 43.30
CA GLY A 554 -15.57 9.67 43.43
C GLY A 554 -14.97 8.63 42.49
N ALA A 555 -13.81 8.11 42.86
CA ALA A 555 -13.13 7.06 42.10
C ALA A 555 -13.88 5.72 42.21
N LEU A 556 -14.16 5.09 41.07
CA LEU A 556 -14.87 3.81 41.00
C LEU A 556 -13.89 2.63 40.91
N TYR A 557 -12.98 2.67 39.95
CA TYR A 557 -11.95 1.65 39.77
C TYR A 557 -10.79 2.13 38.91
N ARG A 558 -9.70 1.34 38.91
CA ARG A 558 -8.46 1.67 38.21
C ARG A 558 -7.76 0.41 37.70
N ARG A 559 -7.10 0.55 36.55
CA ARG A 559 -6.17 -0.43 35.95
C ARG A 559 -4.78 0.15 35.91
N HIS A 560 -3.82 -0.60 36.44
CA HIS A 560 -2.41 -0.27 36.33
C HIS A 560 -1.69 -1.32 35.50
N TYR A 561 -0.92 -0.87 34.51
CA TYR A 561 -0.20 -1.73 33.58
C TYR A 561 1.30 -1.58 33.82
N THR A 562 2.01 -2.69 33.90
CA THR A 562 3.48 -2.73 33.99
C THR A 562 4.03 -3.46 32.79
N TYR A 563 5.08 -2.91 32.19
CA TYR A 563 5.72 -3.46 31.00
C TYR A 563 7.18 -3.81 31.28
N ASP A 564 7.72 -4.78 30.55
CA ASP A 564 9.16 -4.98 30.49
C ASP A 564 9.86 -3.92 29.62
N LYS A 565 11.19 -4.03 29.54
CA LYS A 565 12.05 -3.12 28.77
C LYS A 565 11.83 -3.18 27.25
N THR A 566 11.26 -4.28 26.75
CA THR A 566 10.98 -4.50 25.31
C THR A 566 9.56 -4.13 24.90
N GLY A 567 8.66 -3.83 25.86
CA GLY A 567 7.27 -3.49 25.54
C GLY A 567 6.23 -4.51 25.98
N ASN A 568 6.59 -5.70 26.44
CA ASN A 568 5.59 -6.70 26.77
C ASN A 568 4.92 -6.37 28.10
N LEU A 569 3.59 -6.48 28.17
CA LEU A 569 2.83 -6.32 29.42
C LEU A 569 3.20 -7.45 30.39
N THR A 570 3.77 -7.13 31.55
CA THR A 570 4.13 -8.13 32.58
C THR A 570 3.12 -8.22 33.71
N ARG A 571 2.35 -7.14 33.93
CA ARG A 571 1.31 -7.11 34.97
C ARG A 571 0.16 -6.18 34.59
N LEU A 572 -1.08 -6.63 34.81
CA LEU A 572 -2.29 -5.80 34.87
C LEU A 572 -2.90 -5.94 36.27
N LEU A 573 -2.88 -4.85 37.03
CA LEU A 573 -3.56 -4.77 38.33
C LEU A 573 -4.86 -3.98 38.16
N ASP A 574 -5.99 -4.68 38.19
CA ASP A 574 -7.34 -4.12 38.12
C ASP A 574 -7.98 -4.17 39.51
N THR A 575 -8.41 -3.02 40.05
CA THR A 575 -8.99 -2.96 41.41
C THR A 575 -10.30 -3.74 41.53
N ARG A 576 -10.95 -4.10 40.42
CA ARG A 576 -12.16 -4.94 40.40
C ARG A 576 -11.84 -6.39 40.06
N LYS A 577 -10.93 -6.62 39.11
CA LYS A 577 -10.67 -7.96 38.53
C LYS A 577 -9.40 -8.65 39.06
N GLY A 578 -8.70 -8.02 40.00
CA GLY A 578 -7.52 -8.57 40.64
C GLY A 578 -6.24 -8.35 39.84
N ASP A 579 -5.23 -9.16 40.17
CA ASP A 579 -3.88 -9.08 39.62
C ASP A 579 -3.67 -10.13 38.53
N HIS A 580 -3.17 -9.71 37.37
CA HIS A 580 -2.90 -10.55 36.20
C HIS A 580 -1.42 -10.45 35.88
N LEU A 581 -0.69 -11.56 35.97
CA LEU A 581 0.76 -11.62 35.74
C LEU A 581 1.06 -12.41 34.46
N TYR A 582 1.94 -11.86 33.62
CA TYR A 582 2.29 -12.44 32.33
C TYR A 582 3.79 -12.75 32.25
N GLN A 583 4.12 -13.88 31.61
CA GLN A 583 5.52 -14.28 31.35
C GLN A 583 5.71 -14.69 29.90
N TYR A 584 6.91 -14.44 29.38
CA TYR A 584 7.26 -14.63 27.98
C TYR A 584 8.52 -15.47 27.81
N ASP A 585 8.65 -16.11 26.66
CA ASP A 585 9.90 -16.74 26.23
C ASP A 585 10.85 -15.71 25.55
N PRO A 586 12.07 -16.11 25.16
CA PRO A 586 13.01 -15.21 24.48
C PRO A 586 12.52 -14.62 23.15
N LEU A 587 11.48 -15.18 22.52
CA LEU A 587 10.86 -14.65 21.31
C LEU A 587 9.65 -13.75 21.61
N ALA A 588 9.46 -13.35 22.87
CA ALA A 588 8.32 -12.57 23.35
C ALA A 588 6.95 -13.26 23.18
N ARG A 589 6.92 -14.60 23.11
CA ARG A 589 5.68 -15.38 23.05
C ARG A 589 5.19 -15.67 24.47
N LEU A 590 3.88 -15.50 24.69
CA LEU A 590 3.27 -15.69 26.01
C LEU A 590 3.36 -17.15 26.48
N THR A 591 3.96 -17.39 27.65
CA THR A 591 4.10 -18.74 28.25
C THR A 591 3.25 -18.94 29.49
N ARG A 592 2.89 -17.85 30.20
CA ARG A 592 2.01 -17.89 31.38
C ARG A 592 1.12 -16.66 31.47
N ALA A 593 -0.12 -16.87 31.92
CA ALA A 593 -1.02 -15.80 32.37
C ALA A 593 -1.69 -16.22 33.69
N ASP A 594 -1.27 -15.61 34.79
CA ASP A 594 -1.73 -15.94 36.15
C ASP A 594 -2.71 -14.88 36.65
N HIS A 595 -3.95 -15.27 36.93
CA HIS A 595 -5.00 -14.38 37.41
C HIS A 595 -5.31 -14.65 38.88
N SER A 596 -5.33 -13.62 39.73
CA SER A 596 -5.58 -13.79 41.18
C SER A 596 -7.03 -14.15 41.52
N GLN A 597 -7.96 -13.98 40.57
CA GLN A 597 -9.41 -14.21 40.73
C GLN A 597 -9.99 -15.14 39.65
N ASP A 598 -9.13 -15.81 38.88
CA ASP A 598 -9.51 -16.70 37.77
C ASP A 598 -8.46 -17.82 37.60
N GLU A 599 -8.62 -18.64 36.56
CA GLU A 599 -7.70 -19.74 36.24
C GLU A 599 -6.28 -19.24 35.88
N GLN A 600 -5.29 -20.06 36.21
CA GLN A 600 -3.91 -19.86 35.77
C GLN A 600 -3.70 -20.59 34.45
N GLU A 601 -3.21 -19.87 33.44
CA GLU A 601 -3.00 -20.41 32.11
C GLU A 601 -1.52 -20.67 31.85
N ARG A 602 -1.23 -21.77 31.15
CA ARG A 602 0.11 -22.21 30.79
C ARG A 602 0.14 -22.58 29.31
N PHE A 603 1.18 -22.12 28.62
CA PHE A 603 1.34 -22.29 27.18
C PHE A 603 2.74 -22.81 26.85
N SER A 604 2.82 -23.58 25.77
CA SER A 604 4.08 -23.87 25.09
C SER A 604 3.95 -23.50 23.62
N HIS A 605 5.09 -23.28 22.96
CA HIS A 605 5.14 -22.94 21.55
C HIS A 605 6.08 -23.89 20.84
N THR A 606 5.66 -24.44 19.70
CA THR A 606 6.59 -25.14 18.82
C THR A 606 7.63 -24.15 18.26
N PRO A 607 8.79 -24.61 17.76
CA PRO A 607 9.74 -23.71 17.10
C PRO A 607 9.09 -22.91 15.95
N ALA A 608 8.19 -23.53 15.17
CA ALA A 608 7.40 -22.87 14.11
C ALA A 608 6.24 -21.96 14.62
N GLY A 609 6.18 -21.65 15.92
CA GLY A 609 5.23 -20.68 16.47
C GLY A 609 3.79 -21.17 16.70
N ASN A 610 3.54 -22.48 16.72
CA ASN A 610 2.22 -23.02 17.05
C ASN A 610 2.01 -23.03 18.57
N VAL A 611 0.94 -22.40 19.05
CA VAL A 611 0.57 -22.37 20.48
C VAL A 611 -0.06 -23.70 20.91
N LEU A 612 0.40 -24.20 22.06
CA LEU A 612 -0.08 -25.42 22.72
C LEU A 612 -0.57 -25.09 24.13
N MET A 613 -1.83 -25.42 24.42
CA MET A 613 -2.49 -25.15 25.70
C MET A 613 -2.26 -26.31 26.67
N HIS A 614 -1.86 -26.04 27.92
CA HIS A 614 -1.53 -27.10 28.90
C HIS A 614 -2.73 -27.60 29.72
N ASP A 615 -3.89 -26.95 29.64
CA ASP A 615 -5.12 -27.38 30.31
C ASP A 615 -5.74 -28.63 29.67
N ARG A 616 -5.13 -29.16 28.61
CA ARG A 616 -5.54 -30.37 27.88
C ARG A 616 -4.45 -31.45 28.00
N PRO A 617 -4.57 -32.41 28.93
CA PRO A 617 -3.58 -33.47 29.06
C PRO A 617 -3.66 -34.45 27.88
N GLY A 618 -2.53 -34.74 27.25
CA GLY A 618 -2.40 -35.73 26.17
C GLY A 618 -1.34 -35.34 25.15
N PRO A 619 -1.26 -36.03 23.99
CA PRO A 619 -0.31 -35.70 22.94
C PRO A 619 -0.72 -34.45 22.17
N ASP A 620 0.29 -33.73 21.66
CA ASP A 620 0.13 -32.62 20.74
C ASP A 620 0.81 -32.97 19.41
N ILE A 621 0.07 -32.87 18.30
CA ILE A 621 0.59 -33.14 16.96
C ILE A 621 0.29 -31.98 16.03
N VAL A 622 1.34 -31.39 15.46
CA VAL A 622 1.26 -30.29 14.49
C VAL A 622 2.18 -30.59 13.31
N ALA A 623 1.70 -30.38 12.09
CA ALA A 623 2.48 -30.51 10.85
C ALA A 623 2.01 -29.46 9.83
N GLY A 624 2.93 -28.76 9.16
CA GLY A 624 2.60 -27.67 8.23
C GLY A 624 1.77 -26.57 8.89
N ASN A 625 1.98 -26.33 10.19
CA ASN A 625 1.14 -25.49 11.05
C ASN A 625 -0.33 -25.95 11.22
N ARG A 626 -0.75 -27.10 10.68
CA ARG A 626 -2.07 -27.72 10.94
C ARG A 626 -2.03 -28.48 12.26
N LEU A 627 -2.94 -28.17 13.19
CA LEU A 627 -3.00 -28.82 14.51
C LEU A 627 -3.87 -30.07 14.36
N ALA A 628 -3.30 -31.27 14.41
CA ALA A 628 -4.04 -32.51 14.24
C ALA A 628 -4.63 -33.03 15.56
N ILE A 629 -3.85 -32.94 16.65
CA ILE A 629 -4.25 -33.42 17.98
C ILE A 629 -3.76 -32.42 19.04
N GLN A 630 -4.61 -32.14 20.04
CA GLN A 630 -4.21 -31.49 21.29
C GLN A 630 -5.01 -32.08 22.46
N GLY A 631 -4.36 -32.87 23.29
CA GLY A 631 -5.03 -33.60 24.37
C GLY A 631 -6.04 -34.62 23.83
N ASP A 632 -7.32 -34.49 24.21
CA ASP A 632 -8.42 -35.32 23.70
C ASP A 632 -9.10 -34.77 22.44
N HIS A 633 -8.74 -33.56 22.01
CA HIS A 633 -9.29 -32.93 20.81
C HIS A 633 -8.55 -33.38 19.55
N HIS A 634 -9.31 -33.78 18.53
CA HIS A 634 -8.83 -34.19 17.22
C HIS A 634 -9.43 -33.28 16.15
N TYR A 635 -8.59 -32.85 15.22
CA TYR A 635 -8.93 -31.84 14.23
C TYR A 635 -8.71 -32.40 12.83
N ASP A 636 -9.77 -32.42 12.03
CA ASP A 636 -9.70 -32.85 10.63
C ASP A 636 -9.79 -31.64 9.71
N TYR A 637 -8.93 -31.61 8.70
CA TYR A 637 -8.89 -30.55 7.69
C TYR A 637 -9.37 -31.06 6.33
N ASP A 638 -9.93 -30.17 5.50
CA ASP A 638 -10.15 -30.47 4.09
C ASP A 638 -8.84 -30.42 3.29
N ALA A 639 -8.93 -30.76 2.01
CA ALA A 639 -7.81 -30.75 1.08
C ALA A 639 -7.14 -29.38 0.91
N PHE A 640 -7.77 -28.30 1.37
CA PHE A 640 -7.28 -26.93 1.26
C PHE A 640 -6.86 -26.33 2.62
N GLY A 641 -6.77 -27.15 3.68
CA GLY A 641 -6.34 -26.71 5.01
C GLY A 641 -7.43 -26.00 5.82
N ASN A 642 -8.71 -26.08 5.44
CA ASN A 642 -9.78 -25.58 6.30
C ASN A 642 -10.16 -26.63 7.35
N LEU A 643 -10.29 -26.24 8.63
CA LEU A 643 -10.76 -27.14 9.68
C LEU A 643 -12.21 -27.57 9.43
N ILE A 644 -12.48 -28.83 9.11
CA ILE A 644 -13.82 -29.36 8.83
C ILE A 644 -14.45 -30.13 9.97
N ARG A 645 -13.66 -30.71 10.89
CA ARG A 645 -14.21 -31.38 12.08
C ARG A 645 -13.33 -31.16 13.31
N GLU A 646 -13.99 -30.94 14.44
CA GLU A 646 -13.39 -31.08 15.76
C GLU A 646 -14.09 -32.23 16.49
N ARG A 647 -13.32 -33.22 16.98
CA ARG A 647 -13.83 -34.38 17.71
C ARG A 647 -13.21 -34.46 19.10
N ARG A 648 -14.01 -34.66 20.13
CA ARG A 648 -13.54 -34.77 21.52
C ARG A 648 -14.36 -35.74 22.37
N GLY A 649 -13.93 -35.95 23.61
CA GLY A 649 -14.59 -36.83 24.57
C GLY A 649 -14.39 -38.33 24.29
N ARG A 650 -15.03 -39.19 25.10
CA ARG A 650 -14.87 -40.64 25.03
C ARG A 650 -15.22 -41.17 23.64
N GLU A 651 -14.28 -41.89 23.01
CA GLU A 651 -14.41 -42.45 21.66
C GLU A 651 -14.72 -41.40 20.57
N HIS A 652 -14.34 -40.14 20.78
CA HIS A 652 -14.50 -39.05 19.79
C HIS A 652 -15.95 -38.79 19.35
N ARG A 653 -16.92 -39.06 20.24
CA ARG A 653 -18.35 -38.98 19.94
C ARG A 653 -18.91 -37.56 19.90
N LEU A 654 -18.22 -36.58 20.50
CA LEU A 654 -18.63 -35.17 20.42
C LEU A 654 -17.98 -34.54 19.20
N ILE A 655 -18.76 -34.36 18.12
CA ILE A 655 -18.27 -33.88 16.83
C ILE A 655 -18.91 -32.54 16.50
N THR A 656 -18.09 -31.53 16.26
CA THR A 656 -18.49 -30.29 15.59
C THR A 656 -18.00 -30.35 14.16
N GLU A 657 -18.90 -30.14 13.18
CA GLU A 657 -18.56 -30.09 11.76
C GLU A 657 -18.67 -28.66 11.21
N TYR A 658 -17.75 -28.31 10.32
CA TYR A 658 -17.65 -27.01 9.65
C TYR A 658 -17.77 -27.20 8.13
N ARG A 659 -18.48 -26.30 7.45
CA ARG A 659 -18.66 -26.33 5.99
C ARG A 659 -18.25 -24.99 5.38
N TYR A 660 -17.51 -25.05 4.27
CA TYR A 660 -16.96 -23.88 3.58
C TYR A 660 -17.50 -23.74 2.15
N ASP A 661 -17.50 -22.53 1.63
CA ASP A 661 -17.68 -22.29 0.20
C ASP A 661 -16.36 -22.37 -0.59
N CYS A 662 -16.44 -22.20 -1.91
CA CYS A 662 -15.29 -22.23 -2.81
C CYS A 662 -14.30 -21.05 -2.63
N GLN A 663 -14.59 -20.13 -1.70
CA GLN A 663 -13.70 -19.04 -1.31
C GLN A 663 -13.14 -19.24 0.10
N HIS A 664 -13.24 -20.44 0.66
CA HIS A 664 -12.79 -20.79 2.01
C HIS A 664 -13.52 -20.01 3.12
N ARG A 665 -14.74 -19.50 2.87
CA ARG A 665 -15.56 -18.84 3.90
C ARG A 665 -16.46 -19.85 4.58
N LEU A 666 -16.53 -19.81 5.92
CA LEU A 666 -17.37 -20.73 6.70
C LEU A 666 -18.86 -20.43 6.43
N ILE A 667 -19.57 -21.33 5.74
CA ILE A 667 -20.99 -21.16 5.41
C ILE A 667 -21.93 -21.91 6.35
N GLY A 668 -21.41 -22.78 7.20
CA GLY A 668 -22.23 -23.37 8.25
C GLY A 668 -21.50 -24.31 9.21
N ILE A 669 -22.17 -24.60 10.31
CA ILE A 669 -21.70 -25.49 11.37
C ILE A 669 -22.79 -26.51 11.73
N THR A 670 -22.36 -27.67 12.22
CA THR A 670 -23.22 -28.66 12.88
C THR A 670 -22.59 -29.03 14.21
N ARG A 671 -23.32 -28.84 15.30
CA ARG A 671 -22.87 -29.12 16.67
C ARG A 671 -23.04 -30.61 17.04
N PRO A 672 -22.40 -31.06 18.14
CA PRO A 672 -22.60 -32.42 18.67
C PRO A 672 -24.07 -32.75 19.02
N ASP A 673 -24.88 -31.74 19.35
CA ASP A 673 -26.31 -31.89 19.65
C ASP A 673 -27.20 -31.89 18.39
N GLY A 674 -26.61 -31.82 17.19
CA GLY A 674 -27.30 -31.79 15.90
C GLY A 674 -27.81 -30.41 15.48
N LYS A 675 -27.68 -29.38 16.33
CA LYS A 675 -28.07 -28.01 15.94
C LYS A 675 -27.14 -27.47 14.88
N THR A 676 -27.69 -26.62 14.00
CA THR A 676 -26.94 -26.05 12.88
C THR A 676 -27.03 -24.54 12.85
N ALA A 677 -25.99 -23.92 12.29
CA ALA A 677 -26.04 -22.53 11.88
C ALA A 677 -25.53 -22.39 10.45
N SER A 678 -25.97 -21.33 9.76
CA SER A 678 -25.53 -20.98 8.42
C SER A 678 -25.19 -19.50 8.29
N TYR A 679 -24.26 -19.18 7.41
CA TYR A 679 -23.72 -17.84 7.22
C TYR A 679 -23.78 -17.43 5.75
N ARG A 680 -23.94 -16.13 5.48
CA ARG A 680 -23.89 -15.55 4.14
C ARG A 680 -22.95 -14.36 4.10
N TYR A 681 -22.38 -14.12 2.93
CA TYR A 681 -21.35 -13.11 2.71
C TYR A 681 -21.67 -12.27 1.50
N ASP A 682 -21.20 -11.03 1.50
CA ASP A 682 -21.22 -10.16 0.33
C ASP A 682 -20.01 -10.41 -0.59
N PRO A 683 -19.91 -9.69 -1.73
CA PRO A 683 -18.80 -9.81 -2.66
C PRO A 683 -17.40 -9.53 -2.08
N PHE A 684 -17.29 -8.73 -1.02
CA PHE A 684 -16.04 -8.45 -0.30
C PHE A 684 -15.75 -9.45 0.83
N GLY A 685 -16.55 -10.51 0.92
CA GLY A 685 -16.42 -11.52 1.96
C GLY A 685 -16.87 -11.05 3.34
N ARG A 686 -17.63 -9.95 3.45
CA ARG A 686 -18.19 -9.49 4.72
C ARG A 686 -19.41 -10.34 5.05
N ARG A 687 -19.47 -10.89 6.26
CA ARG A 687 -20.65 -11.64 6.70
C ARG A 687 -21.85 -10.71 6.80
N ILE A 688 -22.87 -10.94 5.97
CA ILE A 688 -24.11 -10.14 5.91
C ILE A 688 -25.28 -10.79 6.63
N SER A 689 -25.24 -12.10 6.89
CA SER A 689 -26.24 -12.73 7.74
C SER A 689 -25.74 -14.00 8.42
N LYS A 690 -26.41 -14.34 9.53
CA LYS A 690 -26.36 -15.67 10.14
C LYS A 690 -27.77 -16.17 10.44
N THR A 691 -28.00 -17.48 10.32
CA THR A 691 -29.26 -18.13 10.70
C THR A 691 -28.97 -19.24 11.69
N VAL A 692 -29.57 -19.14 12.88
CA VAL A 692 -29.42 -20.09 14.01
C VAL A 692 -30.81 -20.45 14.51
N ASP A 693 -31.12 -21.74 14.63
CA ASP A 693 -32.43 -22.24 15.11
C ASP A 693 -33.64 -21.55 14.40
N GLY A 694 -33.50 -21.30 13.10
CA GLY A 694 -34.53 -20.65 12.26
C GLY A 694 -34.61 -19.12 12.36
N LYS A 695 -33.83 -18.48 13.23
CA LYS A 695 -33.76 -17.01 13.38
C LYS A 695 -32.59 -16.45 12.57
N THR A 696 -32.87 -15.46 11.73
CA THR A 696 -31.85 -14.78 10.92
C THR A 696 -31.50 -13.43 11.52
N THR A 697 -30.20 -13.21 11.72
CA THR A 697 -29.61 -11.91 12.04
C THR A 697 -28.86 -11.41 10.82
N GLU A 698 -29.17 -10.19 10.38
CA GLU A 698 -28.49 -9.49 9.30
C GLU A 698 -27.46 -8.51 9.86
N PHE A 699 -26.36 -8.30 9.14
CA PHE A 699 -25.25 -7.45 9.53
C PHE A 699 -25.03 -6.33 8.54
N PHE A 700 -24.65 -5.17 9.06
CA PHE A 700 -24.33 -3.98 8.28
C PHE A 700 -22.90 -3.53 8.57
N TRP A 701 -22.19 -3.15 7.52
CA TRP A 701 -20.78 -2.78 7.48
C TRP A 701 -20.54 -1.33 7.06
N GLN A 702 -19.47 -0.74 7.58
CA GLN A 702 -18.83 0.52 7.12
C GLN A 702 -17.39 0.16 6.72
N GLY A 703 -17.08 0.14 5.42
CA GLY A 703 -15.82 -0.48 4.97
C GLY A 703 -15.68 -1.91 5.54
N ASP A 704 -14.63 -2.13 6.35
CA ASP A 704 -14.35 -3.41 7.03
C ASP A 704 -14.80 -3.47 8.50
N LYS A 705 -15.56 -2.48 9.00
CA LYS A 705 -16.12 -2.47 10.37
C LYS A 705 -17.58 -2.92 10.37
N LEU A 706 -17.93 -3.88 11.22
CA LEU A 706 -19.32 -4.29 11.46
C LEU A 706 -19.99 -3.26 12.35
N ILE A 707 -20.93 -2.49 11.80
CA ILE A 707 -21.53 -1.35 12.50
C ILE A 707 -22.98 -1.56 12.92
N ALA A 708 -23.67 -2.60 12.44
CA ALA A 708 -25.00 -2.91 12.95
C ALA A 708 -25.36 -4.39 12.80
N GLU A 709 -26.26 -4.85 13.66
CA GLU A 709 -26.97 -6.11 13.52
C GLU A 709 -28.48 -5.89 13.65
N HIS A 710 -29.26 -6.62 12.87
CA HIS A 710 -30.71 -6.51 12.84
C HIS A 710 -31.39 -7.88 12.73
N HIS A 711 -32.41 -8.10 13.54
CA HIS A 711 -33.37 -9.19 13.40
C HIS A 711 -34.75 -8.72 13.89
N ALA A 712 -35.79 -9.54 13.70
CA ALA A 712 -37.20 -9.16 13.90
C ALA A 712 -37.50 -8.45 15.23
N ASP A 713 -36.84 -8.84 16.32
CA ASP A 713 -37.10 -8.33 17.66
C ASP A 713 -36.06 -7.32 18.16
N ARG A 714 -34.99 -7.05 17.38
CA ARG A 714 -33.87 -6.22 17.86
C ARG A 714 -33.05 -5.58 16.75
N HIS A 715 -32.66 -4.34 17.00
CA HIS A 715 -31.63 -3.64 16.24
C HIS A 715 -30.55 -3.14 17.18
N ARG A 716 -29.29 -3.29 16.77
CA ARG A 716 -28.13 -2.73 17.46
C ARG A 716 -27.18 -2.10 16.48
N SER A 717 -26.55 -1.01 16.88
CA SER A 717 -25.43 -0.42 16.16
C SER A 717 -24.18 -0.33 17.05
N TYR A 718 -23.01 -0.54 16.45
CA TYR A 718 -21.70 -0.45 17.09
C TYR A 718 -20.96 0.76 16.55
N LEU A 719 -20.61 1.68 17.44
CA LEU A 719 -19.82 2.85 17.11
C LEU A 719 -18.38 2.59 17.51
N TYR A 720 -17.45 3.05 16.67
CA TYR A 720 -16.02 2.91 16.89
C TYR A 720 -15.38 4.28 17.01
N GLU A 721 -14.21 4.32 17.66
CA GLU A 721 -13.33 5.47 17.59
C GLU A 721 -12.99 5.77 16.11
N PRO A 722 -12.89 7.06 15.70
CA PRO A 722 -12.50 7.41 14.35
C PRO A 722 -11.19 6.72 13.94
N ASP A 723 -11.14 6.22 12.71
CA ASP A 723 -9.99 5.52 12.13
C ASP A 723 -9.42 4.36 12.96
N SER A 724 -10.29 3.69 13.74
CA SER A 724 -9.92 2.54 14.57
C SER A 724 -11.01 1.46 14.61
N PHE A 725 -10.64 0.28 15.12
CA PHE A 725 -11.52 -0.84 15.46
C PHE A 725 -11.86 -0.90 16.97
N ARG A 726 -11.41 0.09 17.77
CA ARG A 726 -11.76 0.23 19.18
C ARG A 726 -13.22 0.67 19.33
N PRO A 727 -14.08 -0.11 20.00
CA PRO A 727 -15.49 0.23 20.12
C PRO A 727 -15.70 1.35 21.14
N LEU A 728 -16.51 2.35 20.76
CA LEU A 728 -16.80 3.56 21.53
C LEU A 728 -18.14 3.45 22.26
N ALA A 729 -19.19 3.02 21.56
CA ALA A 729 -20.54 2.85 22.13
C ALA A 729 -21.35 1.76 21.42
N LEU A 730 -22.21 1.09 22.18
CA LEU A 730 -23.28 0.23 21.69
C LEU A 730 -24.59 1.00 21.71
N LEU A 731 -25.32 1.01 20.60
CA LEU A 731 -26.65 1.57 20.48
C LEU A 731 -27.66 0.41 20.43
N ASP A 732 -28.63 0.36 21.35
CA ASP A 732 -29.70 -0.66 21.37
C ASP A 732 -31.05 0.01 21.10
N GLY A 733 -31.79 -0.47 20.10
CA GLY A 733 -33.02 0.15 19.61
C GLY A 733 -32.92 0.60 18.15
N PHE A 734 -34.06 0.86 17.50
CA PHE A 734 -34.12 1.23 16.08
C PHE A 734 -34.41 2.72 15.90
N GLY A 735 -33.43 3.44 15.36
CA GLY A 735 -33.56 4.84 14.97
C GLY A 735 -33.66 5.86 16.11
N PRO A 736 -33.80 7.16 15.79
CA PRO A 736 -33.43 8.24 16.72
C PRO A 736 -34.23 8.35 18.03
N LYS A 737 -35.45 7.80 18.07
CA LYS A 737 -36.35 7.93 19.23
C LYS A 737 -36.21 6.79 20.23
N ASP A 738 -35.98 5.57 19.74
CA ASP A 738 -35.99 4.36 20.57
C ASP A 738 -34.57 3.91 20.95
N THR A 739 -33.54 4.49 20.33
CA THR A 739 -32.14 4.15 20.56
C THR A 739 -31.66 4.57 21.94
N LYS A 740 -31.04 3.64 22.66
CA LYS A 740 -30.36 3.87 23.93
C LYS A 740 -28.85 3.61 23.78
N PRO A 741 -27.99 4.56 24.16
CA PRO A 741 -26.54 4.37 24.12
C PRO A 741 -26.01 3.68 25.38
N TYR A 742 -24.99 2.84 25.19
CA TYR A 742 -24.15 2.23 26.24
C TYR A 742 -22.69 2.44 25.88
N HIS A 743 -21.85 2.74 26.86
CA HIS A 743 -20.47 3.15 26.63
C HIS A 743 -19.50 2.02 26.94
N TYR A 744 -18.58 1.76 26.01
CA TYR A 744 -17.53 0.77 26.21
C TYR A 744 -16.40 1.33 27.08
N GLN A 745 -15.98 0.55 28.08
CA GLN A 745 -14.74 0.75 28.83
C GLN A 745 -13.72 -0.30 28.40
N LEU A 746 -12.61 0.17 27.86
CA LEU A 746 -11.61 -0.69 27.21
C LEU A 746 -10.37 -0.90 28.08
N ASP A 747 -9.63 -1.97 27.81
CA ASP A 747 -8.24 -2.13 28.26
C ASP A 747 -7.24 -1.43 27.31
N HIS A 748 -5.94 -1.66 27.53
CA HIS A 748 -4.85 -1.11 26.72
C HIS A 748 -4.86 -1.59 25.27
N LEU A 749 -5.43 -2.78 24.98
CA LEU A 749 -5.60 -3.31 23.62
C LEU A 749 -6.86 -2.83 22.94
N GLY A 750 -7.73 -2.09 23.62
CA GLY A 750 -9.04 -1.74 23.08
C GLY A 750 -10.08 -2.86 23.21
N THR A 751 -9.86 -3.86 24.07
CA THR A 751 -10.82 -4.93 24.34
C THR A 751 -11.92 -4.44 25.26
N PRO A 752 -13.21 -4.68 24.97
CA PRO A 752 -14.32 -4.40 25.87
C PRO A 752 -14.16 -5.14 27.21
N GLN A 753 -13.93 -4.39 28.29
CA GLN A 753 -13.89 -4.92 29.65
C GLN A 753 -15.24 -4.72 30.35
N GLU A 754 -15.89 -3.58 30.11
CA GLU A 754 -17.21 -3.22 30.65
C GLU A 754 -18.07 -2.47 29.62
N LEU A 755 -19.39 -2.51 29.81
CA LEU A 755 -20.36 -1.57 29.25
C LEU A 755 -21.13 -0.87 30.35
N THR A 756 -21.28 0.44 30.24
CA THR A 756 -22.01 1.28 31.19
C THR A 756 -23.17 2.01 30.54
N SER A 757 -24.25 2.23 31.30
CA SER A 757 -25.36 3.09 30.88
C SER A 757 -24.96 4.57 30.93
N PRO A 758 -25.77 5.49 30.37
CA PRO A 758 -25.52 6.93 30.48
C PRO A 758 -25.49 7.43 31.94
N ASP A 759 -26.18 6.73 32.84
CA ASP A 759 -26.18 7.01 34.27
C ASP A 759 -24.95 6.47 35.02
N GLY A 760 -24.03 5.81 34.33
CA GLY A 760 -22.83 5.20 34.92
C GLY A 760 -23.05 3.79 35.48
N GLU A 761 -24.25 3.23 35.34
CA GLU A 761 -24.56 1.87 35.81
C GLU A 761 -23.83 0.82 34.98
N LEU A 762 -23.16 -0.12 35.63
CA LEU A 762 -22.58 -1.27 34.95
C LEU A 762 -23.67 -2.23 34.46
N VAL A 763 -23.71 -2.47 33.13
CA VAL A 763 -24.69 -3.35 32.48
C VAL A 763 -24.08 -4.62 31.90
N TRP A 764 -22.76 -4.65 31.70
CA TRP A 764 -22.02 -5.84 31.28
C TRP A 764 -20.56 -5.75 31.75
N SER A 765 -19.98 -6.88 32.20
CA SER A 765 -18.57 -7.00 32.62
C SER A 765 -18.09 -8.44 32.46
N ALA A 766 -16.90 -8.63 31.87
CA ALA A 766 -16.35 -9.94 31.58
C ALA A 766 -14.89 -10.10 32.04
N HIS A 767 -14.54 -11.32 32.45
CA HIS A 767 -13.16 -11.78 32.58
C HIS A 767 -12.75 -12.54 31.32
N TYR A 768 -11.50 -12.36 30.90
CA TYR A 768 -10.95 -12.96 29.70
C TYR A 768 -9.76 -13.85 30.03
N LYS A 769 -9.69 -15.00 29.37
CA LYS A 769 -8.47 -15.77 29.16
C LYS A 769 -7.52 -14.99 28.23
N ALA A 770 -6.23 -15.28 28.30
CA ALA A 770 -5.20 -14.52 27.58
C ALA A 770 -5.41 -14.51 26.05
N TYR A 771 -6.00 -15.56 25.49
CA TYR A 771 -6.32 -15.67 24.06
C TYR A 771 -7.75 -15.23 23.69
N GLY A 772 -8.42 -14.47 24.58
CA GLY A 772 -9.65 -13.73 24.26
C GLY A 772 -10.95 -14.47 24.56
N LYS A 773 -10.91 -15.72 25.06
CA LYS A 773 -12.11 -16.42 25.51
C LYS A 773 -12.63 -15.78 26.79
N ILE A 774 -13.93 -15.51 26.89
CA ILE A 774 -14.54 -15.10 28.16
C ILE A 774 -14.56 -16.31 29.10
N SER A 775 -13.93 -16.18 30.27
CA SER A 775 -13.95 -17.19 31.34
C SER A 775 -15.20 -17.07 32.22
N ARG A 776 -15.59 -15.83 32.56
CA ARG A 776 -16.76 -15.51 33.40
C ARG A 776 -17.35 -14.14 33.07
N LEU A 777 -18.66 -14.01 33.23
CA LEU A 777 -19.35 -12.71 33.27
C LEU A 777 -19.67 -12.33 34.71
N ASP A 778 -19.30 -11.13 35.15
CA ASP A 778 -19.72 -10.60 36.44
C ASP A 778 -21.09 -9.91 36.34
N VAL A 779 -21.38 -9.31 35.18
CA VAL A 779 -22.66 -8.66 34.87
C VAL A 779 -23.05 -8.97 33.43
N GLY A 780 -24.33 -9.27 33.19
CA GLY A 780 -24.87 -9.60 31.87
C GLY A 780 -26.30 -9.10 31.68
N LYS A 781 -26.60 -7.85 32.05
CA LYS A 781 -27.92 -7.23 31.80
C LYS A 781 -28.17 -6.99 30.32
N ILE A 782 -27.08 -6.73 29.59
CA ILE A 782 -27.06 -6.60 28.13
C ILE A 782 -26.00 -7.54 27.59
N ASP A 783 -26.31 -8.21 26.49
CA ASP A 783 -25.35 -9.06 25.78
C ASP A 783 -24.37 -8.21 24.94
N ASN A 784 -23.11 -8.63 24.85
CA ASN A 784 -22.09 -7.97 24.03
C ASN A 784 -21.31 -9.01 23.21
N PRO A 785 -21.42 -8.99 21.87
CA PRO A 785 -20.68 -9.93 21.03
C PRO A 785 -19.27 -9.47 20.67
N LEU A 786 -18.90 -8.19 20.84
CA LEU A 786 -17.56 -7.73 20.48
C LEU A 786 -16.48 -8.31 21.43
N ARG A 787 -15.34 -8.72 20.87
CA ARG A 787 -14.19 -9.30 21.60
C ARG A 787 -12.94 -8.45 21.36
N PHE A 788 -11.80 -9.05 21.02
CA PHE A 788 -10.66 -8.28 20.53
C PHE A 788 -11.06 -7.44 19.31
N GLN A 789 -10.27 -6.40 19.00
CA GLN A 789 -10.54 -5.52 17.87
C GLN A 789 -10.81 -6.35 16.60
N GLY A 790 -11.91 -6.03 15.89
CA GLY A 790 -12.35 -6.76 14.69
C GLY A 790 -13.20 -8.01 14.93
N GLN A 791 -13.25 -8.53 16.16
CA GLN A 791 -13.86 -9.82 16.45
C GLN A 791 -15.32 -9.73 16.94
N TYR A 792 -16.18 -10.57 16.37
CA TYR A 792 -17.56 -10.79 16.78
C TYR A 792 -17.74 -12.24 17.27
N PHE A 793 -18.20 -12.42 18.50
CA PHE A 793 -18.45 -13.74 19.10
C PHE A 793 -19.75 -14.36 18.62
N ASP A 794 -19.64 -15.58 18.08
CA ASP A 794 -20.78 -16.42 17.72
C ASP A 794 -21.05 -17.45 18.81
N GLN A 795 -22.09 -17.21 19.60
CA GLN A 795 -22.50 -18.15 20.65
C GLN A 795 -22.81 -19.54 20.09
N GLU A 796 -23.29 -19.63 18.86
CA GLU A 796 -23.59 -20.88 18.18
C GLU A 796 -22.35 -21.72 17.82
N SER A 797 -21.15 -21.15 17.77
CA SER A 797 -19.92 -21.90 17.44
C SER A 797 -18.89 -21.87 18.57
N GLY A 798 -18.93 -20.86 19.42
CA GLY A 798 -17.83 -20.53 20.34
C GLY A 798 -16.68 -19.80 19.63
N LEU A 799 -16.77 -19.60 18.31
CA LEU A 799 -15.76 -18.94 17.50
C LEU A 799 -15.96 -17.44 17.50
N HIS A 800 -14.88 -16.74 17.18
CA HIS A 800 -14.89 -15.31 16.91
C HIS A 800 -14.78 -15.12 15.40
N TYR A 801 -15.83 -14.62 14.76
CA TYR A 801 -15.74 -14.15 13.39
C TYR A 801 -14.86 -12.90 13.35
N ASN A 802 -13.77 -12.96 12.58
CA ASN A 802 -12.75 -11.92 12.48
C ASN A 802 -12.53 -11.54 11.00
N ARG A 803 -13.49 -10.78 10.45
CA ARG A 803 -13.56 -10.25 9.08
C ARG A 803 -13.26 -11.23 7.94
N HIS A 804 -12.00 -11.63 7.74
CA HIS A 804 -11.59 -12.59 6.71
C HIS A 804 -11.50 -14.04 7.20
N ARG A 805 -11.40 -14.29 8.51
CA ARG A 805 -11.24 -15.63 9.09
C ARG A 805 -12.12 -15.85 10.32
N TYR A 806 -12.23 -17.12 10.74
CA TYR A 806 -12.80 -17.48 12.04
C TYR A 806 -11.68 -17.86 13.01
N TYR A 807 -11.65 -17.21 14.15
CA TYR A 807 -10.70 -17.43 15.22
C TYR A 807 -11.31 -18.34 16.29
N ASN A 808 -10.56 -19.36 16.71
CA ASN A 808 -10.92 -20.23 17.81
C ASN A 808 -10.13 -19.81 19.07
N PRO A 809 -10.76 -19.12 20.03
CA PRO A 809 -10.08 -18.66 21.24
C PRO A 809 -9.72 -19.82 22.18
N ASP A 810 -10.31 -21.01 22.03
CA ASP A 810 -9.98 -22.18 22.84
C ASP A 810 -8.60 -22.76 22.51
N VAL A 811 -8.13 -22.59 21.28
CA VAL A 811 -6.80 -23.06 20.82
C VAL A 811 -5.90 -21.92 20.32
N GLY A 812 -6.34 -20.67 20.49
CA GLY A 812 -5.52 -19.49 20.19
C GLY A 812 -5.15 -19.31 18.72
N ARG A 813 -5.97 -19.81 17.77
CA ARG A 813 -5.61 -19.83 16.34
C ARG A 813 -6.80 -19.75 15.38
N TYR A 814 -6.53 -19.47 14.11
CA TYR A 814 -7.53 -19.45 13.05
C TYR A 814 -7.89 -20.86 12.54
N LEU A 815 -9.10 -21.00 11.98
CA LEU A 815 -9.60 -22.26 11.41
C LEU A 815 -9.06 -22.54 9.99
N THR A 816 -8.62 -21.50 9.29
CA THR A 816 -8.18 -21.56 7.89
C THR A 816 -6.81 -20.90 7.77
N PRO A 817 -5.99 -21.31 6.79
CA PRO A 817 -4.72 -20.63 6.52
C PRO A 817 -4.98 -19.16 6.13
N ASP A 818 -3.98 -18.30 6.37
CA ASP A 818 -4.02 -16.90 5.99
C ASP A 818 -4.13 -16.75 4.46
N PRO A 819 -5.18 -16.09 3.93
CA PRO A 819 -5.32 -15.93 2.49
C PRO A 819 -4.27 -14.97 1.89
N MET A 820 -3.54 -14.20 2.71
CA MET A 820 -2.38 -13.41 2.28
C MET A 820 -1.06 -14.20 2.28
N LYS A 821 -1.10 -15.50 2.59
CA LYS A 821 0.07 -16.41 2.54
C LYS A 821 1.24 -15.85 3.36
N LEU A 822 2.45 -15.79 2.79
CA LEU A 822 3.64 -15.27 3.49
C LEU A 822 3.51 -13.81 3.97
N ALA A 823 2.66 -12.99 3.34
CA ALA A 823 2.43 -11.61 3.79
C ALA A 823 1.64 -11.54 5.11
N GLY A 824 0.86 -12.59 5.44
CA GLY A 824 0.22 -12.76 6.75
C GLY A 824 1.14 -13.36 7.82
N GLY A 825 2.35 -13.80 7.43
CA GLY A 825 3.36 -14.41 8.31
C GLY A 825 3.73 -15.84 7.91
N ILE A 826 4.81 -16.37 8.53
CA ILE A 826 5.32 -17.73 8.26
C ILE A 826 4.33 -18.79 8.78
N ASN A 827 3.70 -18.56 9.93
CA ASN A 827 2.68 -19.46 10.47
C ASN A 827 1.28 -19.06 9.99
N ALA A 828 0.76 -19.80 9.01
CA ALA A 828 -0.50 -19.46 8.33
C ALA A 828 -1.76 -19.49 9.22
N TYR A 829 -1.72 -20.10 10.41
CA TYR A 829 -2.88 -20.22 11.31
C TYR A 829 -2.77 -19.33 12.57
N GLN A 830 -1.65 -18.63 12.74
CA GLN A 830 -1.39 -17.82 13.92
C GLN A 830 -2.35 -16.63 14.01
N TYR A 831 -2.83 -16.32 15.21
CA TYR A 831 -3.60 -15.09 15.46
C TYR A 831 -2.69 -13.86 15.48
N VAL A 832 -1.75 -13.82 16.44
CA VAL A 832 -0.75 -12.76 16.59
C VAL A 832 0.53 -13.30 17.23
N PRO A 833 1.67 -12.59 17.16
CA PRO A 833 2.89 -12.96 17.88
C PRO A 833 2.71 -13.04 19.40
N ASN A 834 1.96 -12.09 19.98
CA ASN A 834 1.69 -12.02 21.42
C ASN A 834 0.31 -11.36 21.70
N PRO A 835 -0.68 -12.08 22.26
CA PRO A 835 -2.05 -11.58 22.41
C PRO A 835 -2.21 -10.49 23.48
N THR A 836 -1.19 -10.20 24.30
CA THR A 836 -1.25 -9.13 25.31
C THR A 836 -0.80 -7.77 24.77
N GLY A 837 -0.18 -7.71 23.59
CA GLY A 837 0.34 -6.48 22.97
C GLY A 837 -0.07 -6.29 21.51
N TRP A 838 -0.66 -7.30 20.88
CA TRP A 838 -0.96 -7.31 19.44
C TRP A 838 -2.41 -7.70 19.19
N VAL A 839 -2.96 -7.18 18.10
CA VAL A 839 -4.29 -7.53 17.59
C VAL A 839 -4.24 -7.75 16.08
N ASP A 840 -5.25 -8.40 15.53
CA ASP A 840 -5.44 -8.59 14.09
C ASP A 840 -6.90 -8.26 13.74
N PRO A 841 -7.25 -6.99 13.49
CA PRO A 841 -8.64 -6.58 13.31
C PRO A 841 -9.29 -7.05 12.01
N LEU A 842 -8.47 -7.46 11.04
CA LEU A 842 -8.95 -7.92 9.74
C LEU A 842 -8.91 -9.46 9.62
N GLY A 843 -8.19 -10.13 10.51
CA GLY A 843 -7.90 -11.54 10.32
C GLY A 843 -6.93 -11.77 9.17
N LEU A 844 -5.94 -10.90 8.94
CA LEU A 844 -5.00 -10.95 7.82
C LEU A 844 -3.59 -10.42 8.16
N SER A 845 -3.49 -9.47 9.08
CA SER A 845 -2.26 -8.74 9.33
C SER A 845 -2.25 -8.21 10.76
N THR A 846 -1.19 -8.54 11.48
CA THR A 846 -1.08 -8.25 12.91
C THR A 846 -0.45 -6.88 13.12
N CYS A 847 -0.91 -6.14 14.12
CA CYS A 847 -0.41 -4.81 14.45
C CYS A 847 -0.34 -4.63 15.97
N PRO A 848 0.60 -3.78 16.46
CA PRO A 848 0.66 -3.45 17.88
C PRO A 848 -0.65 -2.78 18.34
N GLY A 849 -1.28 -3.30 19.40
CA GLY A 849 -2.63 -2.90 19.82
C GLY A 849 -2.76 -1.46 20.31
N GLU A 850 -1.69 -0.86 20.83
CA GLU A 850 -1.72 0.51 21.39
C GLU A 850 -1.88 1.61 20.33
N ASN A 851 -1.43 1.38 19.09
CA ASN A 851 -1.52 2.36 17.99
C ASN A 851 -2.82 2.21 17.18
N GLY A 852 -3.76 1.39 17.65
CA GLY A 852 -5.12 1.31 17.12
C GLY A 852 -5.24 0.74 15.71
N CYS A 853 -4.20 0.04 15.20
CA CYS A 853 -4.17 -0.54 13.86
C CYS A 853 -4.78 0.40 12.83
N LYS A 854 -4.33 1.67 12.86
CA LYS A 854 -4.75 2.64 11.86
C LYS A 854 -4.39 2.04 10.51
N PRO A 855 -5.33 1.94 9.57
CA PRO A 855 -4.99 1.50 8.22
C PRO A 855 -3.85 2.38 7.75
N ASP A 856 -2.75 1.77 7.32
CA ASP A 856 -1.64 2.48 6.71
C ASP A 856 -2.21 3.28 5.53
N ALA A 857 -2.43 4.58 5.73
CA ALA A 857 -2.11 5.51 4.67
C ALA A 857 -0.62 5.30 4.46
N ALA A 858 -0.24 4.62 3.38
CA ALA A 858 1.14 4.32 3.06
C ALA A 858 2.06 5.51 3.40
N VAL A 859 2.83 5.35 4.49
CA VAL A 859 4.27 5.62 4.69
C VAL A 859 4.79 6.86 3.90
N ASP A 860 5.36 7.89 4.51
CA ASP A 860 6.71 7.79 5.06
C ASP A 860 7.08 8.98 5.96
N GLY A 861 7.72 8.69 7.08
CA GLY A 861 8.45 9.64 7.90
C GLY A 861 9.84 9.91 7.31
N THR A 862 9.89 10.40 6.08
CA THR A 862 11.01 11.17 5.57
C THR A 862 10.42 12.32 4.78
N THR A 863 10.97 13.52 4.93
CA THR A 863 10.60 14.71 4.17
C THR A 863 10.21 14.35 2.74
N GLU A 864 8.92 14.40 2.42
CA GLU A 864 8.44 14.56 1.06
C GLU A 864 8.98 15.90 0.58
N LYS A 865 10.21 15.87 0.03
CA LYS A 865 10.51 16.77 -1.06
C LYS A 865 9.42 16.50 -2.08
N ALA A 866 8.57 17.49 -2.31
CA ALA A 866 7.73 17.56 -3.48
C ALA A 866 8.51 16.98 -4.66
N LYS A 867 8.06 15.85 -5.20
CA LYS A 867 8.59 15.30 -6.45
C LYS A 867 8.25 16.30 -7.54
N ALA A 868 9.13 17.29 -7.68
CA ALA A 868 9.22 18.10 -8.88
C ALA A 868 9.52 17.13 -10.03
N TYR A 869 8.69 17.25 -11.05
CA TYR A 869 8.80 16.63 -12.37
C TYR A 869 10.27 16.56 -12.84
N GLU A 870 10.88 15.37 -12.82
CA GLU A 870 12.06 15.10 -13.63
C GLU A 870 11.58 14.58 -14.98
N ASN A 871 11.65 15.42 -16.01
CA ASN A 871 11.87 15.08 -17.41
C ASN A 871 11.85 16.36 -18.24
N GLU A 872 12.97 17.09 -18.28
CA GLU A 872 13.19 18.12 -19.29
C GLU A 872 14.05 17.56 -20.44
N PRO A 873 13.52 17.45 -21.67
CA PRO A 873 14.33 17.13 -22.84
C PRO A 873 14.90 18.39 -23.51
N PHE A 874 16.16 18.28 -23.94
CA PHE A 874 16.92 19.31 -24.64
C PHE A 874 16.45 19.51 -26.09
N VAL A 875 16.48 20.76 -26.57
CA VAL A 875 15.96 21.19 -27.88
C VAL A 875 17.06 21.18 -28.96
N PRO A 876 16.82 20.57 -30.14
CA PRO A 876 17.50 20.97 -31.37
C PRO A 876 16.56 21.24 -32.56
N SER A 877 17.11 21.94 -33.56
CA SER A 877 16.49 22.79 -34.57
C SER A 877 15.75 22.11 -35.75
N ALA A 878 14.85 22.89 -36.35
CA ALA A 878 13.82 22.54 -37.33
C ALA A 878 14.28 22.14 -38.75
N SER A 879 13.52 21.22 -39.36
CA SER A 879 13.41 21.03 -40.82
C SER A 879 11.99 21.42 -41.30
N ARG A 880 11.88 21.88 -42.55
CA ARG A 880 10.69 22.57 -43.10
C ARG A 880 9.64 21.63 -43.70
N ARG A 881 8.42 21.71 -43.17
CA ARG A 881 7.19 21.06 -43.69
C ARG A 881 6.61 21.82 -44.90
N PRO A 882 5.84 21.13 -45.77
CA PRO A 882 5.33 21.72 -47.00
C PRO A 882 4.18 22.71 -46.78
N THR A 883 4.27 23.89 -47.39
CA THR A 883 3.30 24.98 -47.18
C THR A 883 2.33 25.17 -48.34
N ASP A 884 2.63 24.72 -49.56
CA ASP A 884 1.88 25.15 -50.73
C ASP A 884 1.17 24.01 -51.46
N PHE A 885 0.01 24.31 -52.05
CA PHE A 885 -0.72 23.39 -52.92
C PHE A 885 -0.02 23.31 -54.29
N GLY A 886 -0.09 22.16 -54.96
CA GLY A 886 0.68 21.89 -56.18
C GLY A 886 0.40 22.80 -57.39
N SER A 887 -0.67 23.60 -57.35
CA SER A 887 -0.92 24.78 -58.19
C SER A 887 -2.18 25.51 -57.70
N GLU A 888 -2.38 26.78 -58.07
CA GLU A 888 -3.64 27.51 -57.77
C GLU A 888 -4.86 26.85 -58.43
N GLU A 889 -4.72 26.35 -59.67
CA GLU A 889 -5.78 25.63 -60.37
C GLU A 889 -6.18 24.34 -59.62
N LYS A 890 -5.22 23.60 -59.07
CA LYS A 890 -5.49 22.41 -58.24
C LYS A 890 -6.16 22.77 -56.92
N LEU A 891 -5.74 23.86 -56.28
CA LEU A 891 -6.35 24.37 -55.06
C LEU A 891 -7.82 24.74 -55.31
N ALA A 892 -8.11 25.47 -56.39
CA ALA A 892 -9.47 25.87 -56.76
C ALA A 892 -10.37 24.65 -57.01
N ASN A 893 -9.92 23.70 -57.83
CA ASN A 893 -10.65 22.47 -58.14
C ASN A 893 -10.92 21.61 -56.88
N HIS A 894 -9.95 21.51 -55.98
CA HIS A 894 -10.09 20.73 -54.76
C HIS A 894 -10.99 21.44 -53.73
N TYR A 895 -10.90 22.77 -53.65
CA TYR A 895 -11.78 23.60 -52.83
C TYR A 895 -13.26 23.46 -53.26
N GLU A 896 -13.57 23.56 -54.56
CA GLU A 896 -14.95 23.41 -55.05
C GLU A 896 -15.58 22.07 -54.64
N LYS A 897 -14.77 21.02 -54.57
CA LYS A 897 -15.24 19.67 -54.27
C LYS A 897 -15.32 19.35 -52.77
N HIS A 898 -14.40 19.88 -51.97
CA HIS A 898 -14.20 19.44 -50.57
C HIS A 898 -14.18 20.58 -49.54
N GLY A 899 -14.27 21.85 -49.96
CA GLY A 899 -14.23 23.02 -49.07
C GLY A 899 -15.34 23.01 -48.01
N ALA A 900 -16.53 22.53 -48.37
CA ALA A 900 -17.67 22.41 -47.47
C ALA A 900 -17.41 21.44 -46.29
N GLU A 901 -16.58 20.40 -46.47
CA GLU A 901 -16.25 19.43 -45.41
C GLU A 901 -15.54 20.08 -44.22
N PHE A 902 -14.79 21.16 -44.49
CA PHE A 902 -14.01 21.92 -43.51
C PHE A 902 -14.64 23.28 -43.18
N LYS A 903 -15.84 23.55 -43.68
CA LYS A 903 -16.54 24.84 -43.53
C LYS A 903 -15.74 26.05 -44.05
N SER A 904 -14.84 25.84 -45.01
CA SER A 904 -14.05 26.92 -45.64
C SER A 904 -14.94 27.71 -46.62
N LYS A 905 -14.91 29.04 -46.53
CA LYS A 905 -15.69 29.96 -47.38
C LYS A 905 -14.93 30.44 -48.62
N THR A 906 -13.61 30.25 -48.62
CA THR A 906 -12.72 30.63 -49.73
C THR A 906 -11.65 29.57 -49.96
N SER A 907 -11.07 29.53 -51.16
CA SER A 907 -9.92 28.65 -51.48
C SER A 907 -8.69 28.97 -50.63
N HIS A 908 -8.55 30.21 -50.16
CA HIS A 908 -7.47 30.62 -49.26
C HIS A 908 -7.65 30.04 -47.85
N GLU A 909 -8.85 30.10 -47.25
CA GLU A 909 -9.14 29.46 -45.96
C GLU A 909 -8.95 27.93 -46.02
N TYR A 910 -9.26 27.35 -47.18
CA TYR A 910 -9.07 25.93 -47.43
C TYR A 910 -7.57 25.55 -47.49
N LEU A 911 -6.73 26.38 -48.12
CA LEU A 911 -5.28 26.23 -48.09
C LEU A 911 -4.70 26.36 -46.67
N LEU A 912 -5.19 27.32 -45.87
CA LEU A 912 -4.76 27.47 -44.47
C LEU A 912 -5.11 26.23 -43.64
N THR A 913 -6.26 25.62 -43.89
CA THR A 913 -6.66 24.37 -43.24
C THR A 913 -5.75 23.21 -43.68
N ALA A 914 -5.37 23.15 -44.96
CA ALA A 914 -4.44 22.15 -45.45
C ALA A 914 -3.05 22.29 -44.80
N ARG A 915 -2.54 23.52 -44.69
CA ARG A 915 -1.31 23.84 -43.97
C ARG A 915 -1.40 23.43 -42.51
N HIS A 916 -2.53 23.68 -41.85
CA HIS A 916 -2.74 23.28 -40.46
C HIS A 916 -2.71 21.75 -40.30
N VAL A 917 -3.32 21.00 -41.23
CA VAL A 917 -3.27 19.53 -41.21
C VAL A 917 -1.86 19.00 -41.47
N VAL A 918 -1.07 19.65 -42.34
CA VAL A 918 0.34 19.30 -42.55
C VAL A 918 1.21 19.66 -41.33
N ASP A 919 0.96 20.80 -40.69
CA ASP A 919 1.72 21.29 -39.55
C ASP A 919 1.44 20.48 -38.27
N LYS A 920 0.17 20.16 -38.01
CA LYS A 920 -0.27 19.47 -36.79
C LYS A 920 -0.52 17.98 -36.96
N GLY A 921 -0.63 17.50 -38.21
CA GLY A 921 -0.91 16.11 -38.50
C GLY A 921 0.35 15.23 -38.42
N ILE A 922 0.10 13.94 -38.18
CA ILE A 922 1.10 12.88 -38.18
C ILE A 922 1.46 12.58 -39.64
N PRO A 923 2.73 12.70 -40.06
CA PRO A 923 3.15 12.24 -41.38
C PRO A 923 2.98 10.72 -41.49
N VAL A 924 2.39 10.25 -42.58
CA VAL A 924 2.16 8.83 -42.86
C VAL A 924 2.58 8.51 -44.28
N HIS A 925 3.03 7.28 -44.51
CA HIS A 925 3.09 6.76 -45.87
C HIS A 925 1.73 6.21 -46.30
N TYR A 926 1.31 6.54 -47.51
CA TYR A 926 0.14 5.93 -48.12
C TYR A 926 0.40 5.60 -49.60
N SER A 927 -0.27 4.57 -50.11
CA SER A 927 -0.13 4.16 -51.52
C SER A 927 -1.12 4.92 -52.40
N TYR A 928 -0.63 5.57 -53.44
CA TYR A 928 -1.47 6.25 -54.44
C TYR A 928 -1.01 5.91 -55.86
N ARG A 929 -1.91 5.35 -56.68
CA ARG A 929 -1.63 4.85 -58.05
C ARG A 929 -0.41 3.91 -58.12
N GLY A 930 -0.24 3.05 -57.12
CA GLY A 930 0.81 2.03 -57.10
C GLY A 930 2.20 2.50 -56.64
N GLY A 931 2.34 3.74 -56.15
CA GLY A 931 3.60 4.24 -55.58
C GLY A 931 3.42 4.86 -54.17
N PRO A 932 4.45 4.82 -53.31
CA PRO A 932 4.41 5.42 -51.98
C PRO A 932 4.40 6.95 -52.08
N ARG A 933 3.52 7.58 -51.29
CA ARG A 933 3.41 9.03 -51.11
C ARG A 933 3.44 9.37 -49.63
N THR A 934 3.76 10.61 -49.32
CA THR A 934 3.68 11.15 -47.96
C THR A 934 2.34 11.86 -47.81
N GLY A 935 1.66 11.63 -46.70
CA GLY A 935 0.45 12.35 -46.31
C GLY A 935 0.51 12.72 -44.84
N TYR A 936 -0.44 13.51 -44.37
CA TYR A 936 -0.55 13.96 -42.99
C TYR A 936 -1.96 13.69 -42.48
N VAL A 937 -2.05 13.09 -41.29
CA VAL A 937 -3.31 12.73 -40.64
C VAL A 937 -3.51 13.55 -39.38
N LEU A 938 -4.64 14.22 -39.27
CA LEU A 938 -5.04 14.94 -38.05
C LEU A 938 -6.40 14.45 -37.57
N LEU A 939 -6.51 14.05 -36.30
CA LEU A 939 -7.78 13.65 -35.70
C LEU A 939 -8.65 14.91 -35.48
N LEU A 940 -9.88 14.90 -36.01
CA LEU A 940 -10.85 15.99 -35.85
C LEU A 940 -11.88 15.74 -34.73
N GLY A 941 -11.82 14.58 -34.07
CA GLY A 941 -12.80 14.09 -33.10
C GLY A 941 -13.57 12.86 -33.61
N SER A 942 -14.81 12.66 -33.15
CA SER A 942 -15.66 11.55 -33.58
C SER A 942 -16.83 12.02 -34.45
N ASN A 943 -17.24 11.19 -35.43
CA ASN A 943 -18.42 11.44 -36.24
C ASN A 943 -19.72 11.10 -35.46
N ARG A 944 -20.89 11.35 -36.06
CA ARG A 944 -22.21 11.11 -35.42
C ARG A 944 -22.46 9.64 -35.01
N SER A 945 -21.68 8.70 -35.53
CA SER A 945 -21.72 7.28 -35.18
C SER A 945 -20.62 6.87 -34.18
N GLY A 946 -19.93 7.83 -33.55
CA GLY A 946 -18.88 7.58 -32.56
C GLY A 946 -17.53 7.13 -33.14
N GLN A 947 -17.40 7.03 -34.47
CA GLN A 947 -16.14 6.65 -35.11
C GLN A 947 -15.20 7.85 -35.23
N ALA A 948 -13.92 7.66 -34.94
CA ALA A 948 -12.88 8.67 -35.17
C ALA A 948 -12.93 9.21 -36.62
N LYS A 949 -12.97 10.54 -36.72
CA LYS A 949 -12.99 11.30 -37.97
C LYS A 949 -11.66 12.02 -38.13
N PHE A 950 -10.98 11.78 -39.24
CA PHE A 950 -9.66 12.33 -39.52
C PHE A 950 -9.72 13.29 -40.69
N ALA A 951 -8.92 14.35 -40.64
CA ALA A 951 -8.48 15.08 -41.82
C ALA A 951 -7.25 14.38 -42.40
N PHE A 952 -7.22 14.23 -43.72
CA PHE A 952 -6.09 13.68 -44.45
C PHE A 952 -5.61 14.67 -45.52
N ALA A 953 -4.33 15.04 -45.45
CA ALA A 953 -3.67 15.86 -46.47
C ALA A 953 -2.60 15.02 -47.21
N GLY A 954 -2.70 14.90 -48.53
CA GLY A 954 -1.75 14.11 -49.34
C GLY A 954 -0.77 15.01 -50.10
N THR A 955 0.51 14.63 -50.19
CA THR A 955 1.53 15.41 -50.90
C THR A 955 2.09 14.69 -52.13
N ASN A 956 2.61 15.46 -53.10
CA ASN A 956 3.38 14.93 -54.23
C ASN A 956 4.88 14.76 -53.87
N GLN A 957 5.66 14.29 -54.83
CA GLN A 957 7.12 14.09 -54.68
C GLN A 957 7.87 15.42 -54.48
N ASP A 958 7.31 16.53 -54.95
CA ASP A 958 7.88 17.88 -54.80
C ASP A 958 7.51 18.54 -53.47
N ARG A 959 6.97 17.77 -52.50
CA ARG A 959 6.50 18.27 -51.19
C ARG A 959 5.52 19.45 -51.34
N GLN A 960 4.53 19.30 -52.21
CA GLN A 960 3.38 20.20 -52.31
C GLN A 960 2.12 19.44 -51.96
N ILE A 961 1.18 20.12 -51.31
CA ILE A 961 -0.12 19.58 -50.97
C ILE A 961 -0.90 19.35 -52.26
N THR A 962 -1.48 18.17 -52.40
CA THR A 962 -2.27 17.80 -53.59
C THR A 962 -3.72 17.49 -53.28
N THR A 963 -4.02 17.08 -52.05
CA THR A 963 -5.39 16.78 -51.62
C THR A 963 -5.60 17.12 -50.14
N LEU A 964 -6.82 17.52 -49.77
CA LEU A 964 -7.25 17.66 -48.37
C LEU A 964 -8.70 17.19 -48.22
N HIS A 965 -9.00 16.15 -47.45
CA HIS A 965 -10.39 15.71 -47.25
C HIS A 965 -10.58 15.03 -45.90
N THR A 966 -11.83 14.83 -45.48
CA THR A 966 -12.14 14.12 -44.25
C THR A 966 -12.50 12.67 -44.52
N LYS A 967 -12.09 11.75 -43.63
CA LYS A 967 -12.43 10.32 -43.67
C LYS A 967 -12.75 9.80 -42.27
N SER A 968 -13.56 8.76 -42.16
CA SER A 968 -13.82 8.05 -40.90
C SER A 968 -14.01 6.56 -41.16
N GLY A 969 -13.80 5.74 -40.13
CA GLY A 969 -14.08 4.30 -40.18
C GLY A 969 -13.33 3.59 -41.31
N LYS A 970 -14.02 2.68 -42.03
CA LYS A 970 -13.41 1.84 -43.08
C LYS A 970 -12.77 2.63 -44.22
N ASP A 971 -13.32 3.79 -44.57
CA ASP A 971 -12.80 4.60 -45.67
C ASP A 971 -11.49 5.30 -45.31
N PHE A 972 -11.28 5.63 -44.04
CA PHE A 972 -10.00 6.16 -43.56
C PHE A 972 -8.90 5.10 -43.68
N TRP A 973 -9.12 3.93 -43.09
CA TRP A 973 -8.15 2.83 -43.11
C TRP A 973 -7.82 2.35 -44.53
N ARG A 974 -8.82 2.26 -45.41
CA ARG A 974 -8.58 1.98 -46.84
C ARG A 974 -7.73 3.05 -47.52
N THR A 975 -7.85 4.32 -47.11
CA THR A 975 -7.09 5.43 -47.71
C THR A 975 -5.61 5.38 -47.30
N ILE A 976 -5.31 5.10 -46.04
CA ILE A 976 -3.92 5.12 -45.55
C ILE A 976 -3.20 3.77 -45.69
N ASN A 977 -3.91 2.65 -45.52
CA ASN A 977 -3.32 1.32 -45.51
C ASN A 977 -3.66 0.48 -46.75
N GLY A 978 -4.56 0.94 -47.62
CA GLY A 978 -5.11 0.15 -48.74
C GLY A 978 -6.07 -0.97 -48.29
N ASN A 979 -6.14 -1.26 -46.99
CA ASN A 979 -6.94 -2.31 -46.37
C ASN A 979 -7.74 -1.73 -45.19
N ALA A 980 -9.06 -1.94 -45.17
CA ALA A 980 -9.94 -1.42 -44.13
C ALA A 980 -9.88 -2.20 -42.79
N ALA A 981 -9.27 -3.39 -42.78
CA ALA A 981 -9.07 -4.21 -41.58
C ALA A 981 -7.78 -3.89 -40.82
N ASP A 982 -6.78 -3.33 -41.51
CA ASP A 982 -5.54 -2.84 -40.90
C ASP A 982 -5.82 -1.46 -40.27
N LYS A 983 -5.94 -1.43 -38.93
CA LYS A 983 -6.22 -0.22 -38.13
C LYS A 983 -4.96 0.41 -37.53
N THR A 984 -3.80 0.10 -38.07
CA THR A 984 -2.52 0.60 -37.57
C THR A 984 -2.16 1.86 -38.35
N ILE A 985 -1.85 2.96 -37.67
CA ILE A 985 -1.27 4.14 -38.32
C ILE A 985 0.24 3.92 -38.37
N ARG A 986 0.83 3.97 -39.56
CA ARG A 986 2.29 3.81 -39.76
C ARG A 986 2.91 5.19 -40.00
N PRO A 987 3.46 5.84 -38.97
CA PRO A 987 4.05 7.16 -39.14
C PRO A 987 5.29 7.10 -40.06
N HIS A 988 5.48 8.14 -40.86
CA HIS A 988 6.68 8.36 -41.66
C HIS A 988 7.59 9.36 -40.94
N THR A 989 8.80 8.94 -40.57
CA THR A 989 9.86 9.85 -40.13
C THR A 989 10.56 10.43 -41.35
N GLU A 990 10.49 11.76 -41.54
CA GLU A 990 11.35 12.48 -42.49
C GLU A 990 12.82 12.53 -42.05
#